data_AF-A0A9D2I2Q2-F1
#
_entry.id   AF-A0A9D2I2Q2-F1
#
_cell.length_a   1.000
_cell.length_b   1.000
_cell.length_c   1.000
_cell.angle_alpha   90.00
_cell.angle_beta   90.00
_cell.angle_gamma   90.00
#
_symmetry.space_group_name_H-M   'P 1'
#
loop_
_entity.id
_entity.type
_entity.pdbx_description
1 polymer ?
#
loop_
_entity_poly.entity_id
_entity_poly.type
_entity_poly.pdbx_seq_one_letter_code
_entity_poly.pdbx_strand_id
1 'polypeptide(L)'
;MKIDRAASIPLVLHDPYFSIWSNTDHLYDADPVHWCGVRQQLRGYVTVDGTVSCFLGDREYHEAICQKEVDVTPTATKYCFENEKIVLTVCFTSPLLLEDLMLVSRPCTYVDFTVERKTDCEVYVDFLASSDLVQQKKDALVGGTADKEGTESRPAFSYAWMGRAFQQPLGNSGDHVTIDWGYAYLASREEDAVLHYDEKGGKLCCRLPFGKTKQTAGMVIAYDDLLSINYFGQWRKAYWTSAYEDILDAIGGSLADREAVLSRAALFDEELMQKAETVGGKDYAFICCFSYRHAVAAHKLITDEEGEVIFLSKENDSNGCIGTVDISYPSAPLFLLYGTEYVKGMLRPVFRFASRDVWEYDFAPHDVGRYPYAWGQVYGLNREKKEGFCRETGAVYPPFFQYPKGCEIYDLHDQMPVEESGNMLILTEAVCMLDGNADFAAPYMETLKQWSQYLIQYGADPGEQLCTDDFAGHLAHNVNLSAKAIMGIEAYARLAGRLGRKAEAEEYHKKAREMAADWEKRAAAGDHYALVFGRPDTWSLKYNLVWDKIFGSDLFPDEVFEKELAWYVKKTNEYGVPLDSRRDYTKSDWILWCAAMAQDKETAEKLICPVAHYLENTKTRVPFSDWYETVTGEYCHFIARSVQGGLFMPMLMERFFSG
;
A
#
# COMPACT_ATOMS: atom_id res chain seq x y z
N MET A 1 -17.02 10.18 4.05
CA MET A 1 -17.52 9.72 5.36
C MET A 1 -17.02 10.62 6.49
N LYS A 2 -17.95 11.22 7.25
CA LYS A 2 -17.62 12.03 8.43
C LYS A 2 -17.08 11.16 9.55
N ILE A 3 -16.01 11.61 10.20
CA ILE A 3 -15.38 10.91 11.32
C ILE A 3 -15.14 11.89 12.46
N ASP A 4 -15.17 11.40 13.69
CA ASP A 4 -14.72 12.16 14.86
C ASP A 4 -13.19 12.02 15.05
N ARG A 5 -12.65 10.85 14.70
CA ARG A 5 -11.25 10.48 14.89
C ARG A 5 -10.83 9.32 13.98
N ALA A 6 -9.54 9.29 13.66
CA ALA A 6 -8.83 8.11 13.18
C ALA A 6 -7.37 8.14 13.64
N ALA A 7 -6.66 7.01 13.55
CA ALA A 7 -5.24 6.91 13.94
C ALA A 7 -4.35 7.95 13.25
N SER A 8 -4.44 8.03 11.92
CA SER A 8 -3.69 8.98 11.10
C SER A 8 -4.42 9.20 9.78
N ILE A 9 -4.59 10.46 9.38
CA ILE A 9 -5.44 10.87 8.27
C ILE A 9 -4.55 11.25 7.08
N PRO A 10 -4.75 10.66 5.89
CA PRO A 10 -3.89 10.96 4.75
C PRO A 10 -4.13 12.38 4.20
N LEU A 11 -3.06 13.09 3.83
CA LEU A 11 -3.16 14.43 3.19
C LEU A 11 -2.59 14.42 1.77
N VAL A 12 -1.38 13.92 1.56
CA VAL A 12 -0.71 13.87 0.25
C VAL A 12 -0.15 12.47 0.06
N LEU A 13 -0.56 11.75 -0.99
CA LEU A 13 -0.25 10.33 -1.16
C LEU A 13 0.26 10.09 -2.57
N HIS A 14 1.57 9.90 -2.72
CA HIS A 14 2.18 9.59 -4.03
C HIS A 14 2.85 8.22 -4.01
N ASP A 15 3.81 8.00 -3.11
CA ASP A 15 4.59 6.76 -3.04
C ASP A 15 5.23 6.54 -1.65
N PRO A 16 5.99 5.43 -1.44
CA PRO A 16 6.58 5.14 -0.13
C PRO A 16 7.55 6.19 0.42
N TYR A 17 8.22 6.97 -0.43
CA TYR A 17 9.22 7.94 -0.02
C TYR A 17 8.67 9.36 0.07
N PHE A 18 7.63 9.69 -0.69
CA PHE A 18 6.92 10.95 -0.60
C PHE A 18 5.41 10.74 -0.40
N SER A 19 4.98 10.81 0.86
CA SER A 19 3.58 10.84 1.29
C SER A 19 3.50 11.49 2.68
N ILE A 20 2.38 12.15 2.99
CA ILE A 20 2.20 13.03 4.15
C ILE A 20 0.83 12.76 4.80
N TRP A 21 0.83 12.60 6.12
CA TRP A 21 -0.33 12.31 6.96
C TRP A 21 -0.45 13.29 8.14
N SER A 22 -1.69 13.55 8.56
CA SER A 22 -1.98 14.16 9.86
C SER A 22 -2.10 13.07 10.92
N ASN A 23 -1.27 13.11 11.95
CA ASN A 23 -1.29 12.19 13.08
C ASN A 23 -2.01 12.76 14.32
N THR A 24 -2.92 13.72 14.11
CA THR A 24 -3.63 14.45 15.18
C THR A 24 -5.13 14.56 14.90
N ASP A 25 -5.93 14.83 15.94
CA ASP A 25 -7.39 14.96 15.81
C ASP A 25 -7.79 16.26 15.09
N HIS A 26 -7.12 17.37 15.42
CA HIS A 26 -7.26 18.61 14.66
C HIS A 26 -6.06 18.85 13.77
N LEU A 27 -6.32 19.27 12.53
CA LEU A 27 -5.28 19.49 11.52
C LEU A 27 -4.21 20.52 11.93
N TYR A 28 -4.52 21.35 12.93
CA TYR A 28 -3.64 22.39 13.49
C TYR A 28 -2.99 22.01 14.85
N ASP A 29 -3.05 20.75 15.28
CA ASP A 29 -2.49 20.34 16.58
C ASP A 29 -0.99 20.01 16.50
N ALA A 30 -0.49 19.58 15.34
CA ALA A 30 0.93 19.37 15.07
C ALA A 30 1.23 19.49 13.57
N ASP A 31 2.51 19.66 13.21
CA ASP A 31 2.95 19.55 11.82
C ASP A 31 2.71 18.12 11.29
N PRO A 32 2.21 17.96 10.05
CA PRO A 32 2.08 16.65 9.42
C PRO A 32 3.41 15.88 9.33
N VAL A 33 3.31 14.57 9.17
CA VAL A 33 4.45 13.64 9.16
C VAL A 33 4.37 12.70 7.96
N HIS A 34 5.53 12.19 7.54
CA HIS A 34 5.62 10.99 6.73
C HIS A 34 5.16 9.78 7.54
N TRP A 35 4.89 8.64 6.91
CA TRP A 35 4.42 7.46 7.62
C TRP A 35 5.38 6.97 8.69
N CYS A 36 6.69 7.23 8.55
CA CYS A 36 7.70 6.88 9.54
C CYS A 36 7.78 7.86 10.73
N GLY A 37 6.90 8.88 10.78
CA GLY A 37 6.91 9.90 11.82
C GLY A 37 7.93 11.03 11.59
N VAL A 38 8.72 10.99 10.51
CA VAL A 38 9.57 12.12 10.11
C VAL A 38 8.67 13.29 9.73
N ARG A 39 8.94 14.47 10.31
CA ARG A 39 8.16 15.67 10.06
C ARG A 39 8.16 16.04 8.57
N GLN A 40 6.98 16.36 8.05
CA GLN A 40 6.72 16.82 6.70
C GLN A 40 5.91 18.11 6.80
N GLN A 41 6.60 19.19 7.16
CA GLN A 41 5.95 20.42 7.61
C GLN A 41 5.18 21.09 6.48
N LEU A 42 3.85 20.97 6.57
CA LEU A 42 2.87 21.76 5.85
C LEU A 42 2.14 22.66 6.85
N ARG A 43 1.90 23.91 6.47
CA ARG A 43 1.18 24.88 7.32
C ARG A 43 0.16 25.67 6.53
N GLY A 44 -0.92 26.04 7.20
CA GLY A 44 -2.03 26.78 6.62
C GLY A 44 -2.55 27.85 7.56
N TYR A 45 -2.66 29.06 7.02
CA TYR A 45 -3.22 30.21 7.72
C TYR A 45 -4.30 30.86 6.88
N VAL A 46 -5.41 31.25 7.51
CA VAL A 46 -6.45 32.07 6.91
C VAL A 46 -6.41 33.45 7.55
N THR A 47 -6.43 34.49 6.72
CA THR A 47 -6.54 35.86 7.21
C THR A 47 -7.93 36.39 6.88
N VAL A 48 -8.63 36.90 7.90
CA VAL A 48 -9.97 37.51 7.77
C VAL A 48 -9.93 38.92 8.35
N ASP A 49 -10.12 39.94 7.51
CA ASP A 49 -10.00 41.36 7.87
C ASP A 49 -8.71 41.68 8.66
N GLY A 50 -7.59 41.11 8.23
CA GLY A 50 -6.28 41.29 8.86
C GLY A 50 -6.02 40.44 10.11
N THR A 51 -6.98 39.66 10.59
CA THR A 51 -6.78 38.70 11.69
C THR A 51 -6.36 37.36 11.12
N VAL A 52 -5.21 36.84 11.57
CA VAL A 52 -4.63 35.57 11.07
C VAL A 52 -4.98 34.43 12.03
N SER A 53 -5.50 33.33 11.48
CA SER A 53 -5.78 32.10 12.21
C SER A 53 -5.15 30.88 11.53
N CYS A 54 -4.62 29.95 12.31
CA CYS A 54 -4.07 28.69 11.84
C CYS A 54 -5.18 27.65 11.58
N PHE A 55 -5.09 26.91 10.48
CA PHE A 55 -5.96 25.77 10.19
C PHE A 55 -5.20 24.46 9.92
N LEU A 56 -3.88 24.52 9.68
CA LEU A 56 -3.03 23.37 9.35
C LEU A 56 -1.63 23.54 9.95
N GLY A 57 -1.12 22.48 10.58
CA GLY A 57 0.22 22.40 11.15
C GLY A 57 0.33 23.03 12.54
N ASP A 58 1.54 23.02 13.11
CA ASP A 58 1.79 23.65 14.41
C ASP A 58 1.42 25.16 14.36
N ARG A 59 0.62 25.59 15.34
CA ARG A 59 -0.01 26.92 15.36
C ARG A 59 0.99 28.06 15.56
N GLU A 60 2.19 27.76 16.03
CA GLU A 60 3.18 28.72 16.51
C GLU A 60 2.57 29.73 17.50
N TYR A 61 2.35 30.96 17.05
CA TYR A 61 1.83 32.08 17.85
C TYR A 61 0.43 32.54 17.39
N HIS A 62 -0.18 31.84 16.43
CA HIS A 62 -1.52 32.15 15.91
C HIS A 62 -2.62 31.38 16.64
N GLU A 63 -3.78 32.02 16.82
CA GLU A 63 -4.99 31.29 17.25
C GLU A 63 -5.48 30.36 16.13
N ALA A 64 -6.09 29.23 16.49
CA ALA A 64 -6.67 28.31 15.50
C ALA A 64 -8.09 28.74 15.13
N ILE A 65 -8.46 28.61 13.85
CA ILE A 65 -9.88 28.61 13.46
C ILE A 65 -10.48 27.25 13.87
N CYS A 66 -11.65 27.25 14.50
CA CYS A 66 -12.21 26.03 15.11
C CYS A 66 -12.53 24.98 14.04
N GLN A 67 -11.90 23.80 14.10
CA GLN A 67 -12.27 22.66 13.26
C GLN A 67 -13.63 22.12 13.72
N LYS A 68 -14.54 21.95 12.77
CA LYS A 68 -15.90 21.45 12.98
C LYS A 68 -16.09 20.02 12.55
N GLU A 69 -15.43 19.64 11.47
CA GLU A 69 -15.66 18.38 10.79
C GLU A 69 -14.43 17.95 10.02
N VAL A 70 -14.23 16.64 9.95
CA VAL A 70 -13.37 16.00 8.97
C VAL A 70 -14.16 14.91 8.25
N ASP A 71 -14.03 14.88 6.94
CA ASP A 71 -14.70 13.96 6.03
C ASP A 71 -13.63 13.27 5.17
N VAL A 72 -13.54 11.94 5.29
CA VAL A 72 -12.57 11.12 4.56
C VAL A 72 -13.32 10.27 3.54
N THR A 73 -12.85 10.30 2.30
CA THR A 73 -13.30 9.40 1.23
C THR A 73 -12.12 8.55 0.76
N PRO A 74 -12.28 7.55 -0.12
CA PRO A 74 -11.14 6.80 -0.67
C PRO A 74 -10.05 7.65 -1.32
N THR A 75 -10.41 8.74 -2.03
CA THR A 75 -9.46 9.60 -2.75
C THR A 75 -9.21 10.98 -2.15
N ALA A 76 -10.04 11.43 -1.20
CA ALA A 76 -9.92 12.75 -0.59
C ALA A 76 -9.99 12.78 0.95
N THR A 77 -9.51 13.89 1.51
CA THR A 77 -9.71 14.31 2.89
C THR A 77 -10.16 15.76 2.91
N LYS A 78 -11.31 16.03 3.51
CA LYS A 78 -11.90 17.35 3.63
C LYS A 78 -12.01 17.76 5.09
N TYR A 79 -11.51 18.94 5.43
CA TYR A 79 -11.67 19.57 6.74
C TYR A 79 -12.54 20.81 6.63
N CYS A 80 -13.43 21.00 7.61
CA CYS A 80 -14.26 22.18 7.74
C CYS A 80 -13.90 22.94 9.02
N PHE A 81 -13.69 24.24 8.89
CA PHE A 81 -13.34 25.16 9.96
C PHE A 81 -14.32 26.32 9.99
N GLU A 82 -14.60 26.88 11.16
CA GLU A 82 -15.62 27.89 11.32
C GLU A 82 -15.24 28.90 12.41
N ASN A 83 -15.44 30.19 12.13
CA ASN A 83 -15.46 31.25 13.13
C ASN A 83 -16.73 32.11 12.95
N GLU A 84 -16.80 33.27 13.60
CA GLU A 84 -17.94 34.18 13.52
C GLU A 84 -18.15 34.82 12.15
N LYS A 85 -17.11 34.87 11.30
CA LYS A 85 -17.15 35.55 9.99
C LYS A 85 -17.24 34.60 8.80
N ILE A 86 -16.61 33.43 8.87
CA ILE A 86 -16.51 32.50 7.73
C ILE A 86 -16.66 31.03 8.15
N VAL A 87 -17.00 30.20 7.16
CA VAL A 87 -16.70 28.77 7.12
C VAL A 87 -15.61 28.56 6.07
N LEU A 88 -14.51 27.94 6.45
CA LEU A 88 -13.41 27.55 5.56
C LEU A 88 -13.42 26.03 5.39
N THR A 89 -13.52 25.55 4.16
CA THR A 89 -13.29 24.15 3.81
C THR A 89 -11.95 24.01 3.12
N VAL A 90 -11.17 23.00 3.52
CA VAL A 90 -9.92 22.60 2.84
C VAL A 90 -10.04 21.13 2.43
N CYS A 91 -9.85 20.84 1.15
CA CYS A 91 -9.92 19.48 0.61
C CYS A 91 -8.61 19.09 -0.05
N PHE A 92 -8.01 17.99 0.40
CA PHE A 92 -6.86 17.34 -0.22
C PHE A 92 -7.36 16.16 -1.05
N THR A 93 -7.08 16.14 -2.35
CA THR A 93 -7.46 15.02 -3.24
C THR A 93 -6.22 14.44 -3.91
N SER A 94 -5.91 13.18 -3.58
CA SER A 94 -4.90 12.37 -4.28
C SER A 94 -5.65 11.36 -5.15
N PRO A 95 -5.86 11.66 -6.45
CA PRO A 95 -6.77 10.91 -7.33
C PRO A 95 -6.14 9.61 -7.83
N LEU A 96 -5.78 8.71 -6.91
CA LEU A 96 -5.16 7.41 -7.20
C LEU A 96 -6.21 6.43 -7.76
N LEU A 97 -6.77 6.74 -8.93
CA LEU A 97 -7.81 5.94 -9.59
C LEU A 97 -7.17 4.74 -10.28
N LEU A 98 -7.36 3.53 -9.73
CA LEU A 98 -6.67 2.33 -10.22
C LEU A 98 -7.02 1.94 -11.67
N GLU A 99 -8.12 2.43 -12.23
CA GLU A 99 -8.44 2.29 -13.65
C GLU A 99 -7.53 3.10 -14.60
N ASP A 100 -6.69 4.00 -14.06
CA ASP A 100 -5.89 4.96 -14.82
C ASP A 100 -4.44 5.00 -14.30
N LEU A 101 -3.57 4.21 -14.93
CA LEU A 101 -2.13 4.12 -14.58
C LEU A 101 -1.42 5.48 -14.60
N MET A 102 -1.85 6.38 -15.48
CA MET A 102 -1.28 7.72 -15.57
C MET A 102 -1.63 8.54 -14.33
N LEU A 103 -2.88 8.52 -13.88
CA LEU A 103 -3.29 9.20 -12.65
C LEU A 103 -2.64 8.59 -11.40
N VAL A 104 -2.53 7.27 -11.33
CA VAL A 104 -1.85 6.57 -10.22
C VAL A 104 -0.37 6.96 -10.13
N SER A 105 0.30 7.19 -11.27
CA SER A 105 1.71 7.60 -11.27
C SER A 105 1.92 9.10 -11.13
N ARG A 106 0.97 9.93 -11.55
CA ARG A 106 1.13 11.39 -11.62
C ARG A 106 1.27 11.97 -10.21
N PRO A 107 2.40 12.61 -9.86
CA PRO A 107 2.69 13.03 -8.50
C PRO A 107 2.06 14.40 -8.22
N CYS A 108 0.74 14.51 -8.37
CA CYS A 108 -0.02 15.75 -8.19
C CYS A 108 -1.17 15.51 -7.22
N THR A 109 -1.20 16.25 -6.11
CA THR A 109 -2.34 16.29 -5.19
C THR A 109 -2.98 17.65 -5.25
N TYR A 110 -4.30 17.67 -5.40
CA TYR A 110 -5.10 18.89 -5.44
C TYR A 110 -5.38 19.37 -4.02
N VAL A 111 -5.21 20.66 -3.78
CA VAL A 111 -5.62 21.31 -2.52
C VAL A 111 -6.61 22.41 -2.85
N ASP A 112 -7.87 22.18 -2.50
CA ASP A 112 -9.00 23.09 -2.75
C ASP A 112 -9.43 23.80 -1.49
N PHE A 113 -9.69 25.09 -1.61
CA PHE A 113 -10.15 25.94 -0.53
C PHE A 113 -11.51 26.54 -0.91
N THR A 114 -12.50 26.40 -0.03
CA THR A 114 -13.81 27.05 -0.17
C THR A 114 -14.09 27.93 1.03
N VAL A 115 -14.47 29.19 0.79
CA VAL A 115 -14.79 30.19 1.82
C VAL A 115 -16.24 30.60 1.68
N GLU A 116 -17.05 30.23 2.67
CA GLU A 116 -18.42 30.72 2.82
C GLU A 116 -18.43 31.86 3.85
N ARG A 117 -18.89 33.05 3.44
CA ARG A 117 -18.91 34.23 4.30
C ARG A 117 -20.25 34.37 5.01
N LYS A 118 -20.20 34.56 6.32
CA LYS A 118 -21.34 34.91 7.17
C LYS A 118 -21.52 36.43 7.29
N THR A 119 -20.42 37.17 7.14
CA THR A 119 -20.37 38.63 7.16
C THR A 119 -19.51 39.15 6.01
N ASP A 120 -19.71 40.40 5.59
CA ASP A 120 -18.76 41.04 4.66
C ASP A 120 -17.37 41.09 5.29
N CYS A 121 -16.40 40.45 4.64
CA CYS A 121 -15.03 40.36 5.10
C CYS A 121 -14.09 40.06 3.93
N GLU A 122 -12.87 40.57 4.05
CA GLU A 122 -11.78 40.27 3.13
C GLU A 122 -11.02 39.04 3.62
N VAL A 123 -10.77 38.09 2.70
CA VAL A 123 -10.14 36.81 3.02
C VAL A 123 -8.98 36.53 2.08
N TYR A 124 -7.89 36.00 2.62
CA TYR A 124 -6.88 35.26 1.86
C TYR A 124 -6.35 34.08 2.67
N VAL A 125 -5.86 33.08 1.96
CA VAL A 125 -5.29 31.86 2.54
C VAL A 125 -3.81 31.79 2.17
N ASP A 126 -2.97 31.51 3.16
CA ASP A 126 -1.56 31.18 2.98
C ASP A 126 -1.35 29.69 3.25
N PHE A 127 -0.75 28.99 2.29
CA PHE A 127 -0.29 27.61 2.43
C PHE A 127 1.22 27.55 2.29
N LEU A 128 1.90 26.87 3.21
CA LEU A 128 3.34 26.77 3.24
C LEU A 128 3.79 25.32 3.26
N ALA A 129 4.84 25.03 2.50
CA ALA A 129 5.56 23.77 2.55
C ALA A 129 7.04 24.07 2.88
N SER A 130 7.58 23.41 3.91
CA SER A 130 8.95 23.65 4.36
C SER A 130 9.95 22.64 3.78
N SER A 131 11.24 22.96 3.85
CA SER A 131 12.32 22.15 3.29
C SER A 131 12.34 20.69 3.77
N ASP A 132 11.69 20.35 4.89
CA ASP A 132 11.48 18.99 5.37
C ASP A 132 10.94 18.02 4.29
N LEU A 133 10.24 18.57 3.28
CA LEU A 133 9.74 17.80 2.13
C LEU A 133 10.81 17.30 1.17
N VAL A 134 11.96 17.97 1.11
CA VAL A 134 13.03 17.68 0.13
C VAL A 134 14.35 17.32 0.80
N GLN A 135 14.44 17.45 2.13
CA GLN A 135 15.63 17.08 2.88
C GLN A 135 15.32 16.53 4.28
N GLN A 136 16.05 15.49 4.69
CA GLN A 136 16.02 14.97 6.07
C GLN A 136 17.05 15.66 6.96
N LYS A 137 18.18 16.04 6.37
CA LYS A 137 19.28 16.75 7.03
C LYS A 137 19.38 18.13 6.44
N LYS A 138 19.72 19.10 7.27
CA LYS A 138 19.91 20.48 6.80
C LYS A 138 21.05 20.53 5.78
N ASP A 139 20.71 20.85 4.54
CA ASP A 139 21.62 20.99 3.42
C ASP A 139 21.40 22.35 2.74
N ALA A 140 22.25 22.69 1.77
CA ALA A 140 22.03 23.81 0.89
C ALA A 140 20.79 23.57 0.02
N LEU A 141 19.90 24.55 -0.02
CA LEU A 141 18.67 24.51 -0.81
C LEU A 141 18.81 25.39 -2.05
N VAL A 142 18.14 24.97 -3.12
CA VAL A 142 17.88 25.78 -4.30
C VAL A 142 16.39 25.80 -4.56
N GLY A 143 15.91 26.89 -5.15
CA GLY A 143 14.51 27.04 -5.46
C GLY A 143 14.27 28.28 -6.31
N GLY A 144 13.03 28.47 -6.68
CA GLY A 144 12.63 29.59 -7.51
C GLY A 144 11.13 29.75 -7.62
N THR A 145 10.75 30.82 -8.32
CA THR A 145 9.38 31.18 -8.63
C THR A 145 9.33 31.59 -10.09
N ALA A 146 8.34 31.10 -10.81
CA ALA A 146 8.16 31.42 -12.22
C ALA A 146 6.71 31.20 -12.66
N ASP A 147 6.41 31.71 -13.85
CA ASP A 147 5.17 31.47 -14.56
C ASP A 147 5.43 30.51 -15.73
N LYS A 148 4.50 29.60 -15.98
CA LYS A 148 4.46 28.76 -17.18
C LYS A 148 3.38 29.32 -18.10
N GLU A 149 3.79 29.70 -19.31
CA GLU A 149 2.85 30.12 -20.35
C GLU A 149 1.93 28.94 -20.74
N GLY A 150 0.66 29.28 -21.02
CA GLY A 150 -0.31 28.31 -21.49
C GLY A 150 -0.04 27.86 -22.93
N THR A 151 -0.56 26.68 -23.26
CA THR A 151 -0.60 26.14 -24.62
C THR A 151 -2.06 25.93 -25.04
N GLU A 152 -2.29 25.43 -26.26
CA GLU A 152 -3.65 25.06 -26.68
C GLU A 152 -4.31 24.00 -25.78
N SER A 153 -3.50 23.12 -25.17
CA SER A 153 -3.98 21.98 -24.38
C SER A 153 -3.78 22.14 -22.87
N ARG A 154 -3.03 23.16 -22.41
CA ARG A 154 -2.69 23.35 -20.99
C ARG A 154 -2.83 24.81 -20.58
N PRO A 155 -3.42 25.10 -19.41
CA PRO A 155 -3.56 26.47 -18.94
C PRO A 155 -2.20 27.08 -18.57
N ALA A 156 -2.12 28.42 -18.59
CA ALA A 156 -1.03 29.13 -17.93
C ALA A 156 -1.16 28.95 -16.40
N PHE A 157 -0.03 28.92 -15.69
CA PHE A 157 -0.02 28.81 -14.24
C PHE A 157 1.26 29.37 -13.63
N SER A 158 1.16 29.80 -12.37
CA SER A 158 2.29 30.26 -11.58
C SER A 158 2.73 29.14 -10.64
N TYR A 159 4.04 29.04 -10.38
CA TYR A 159 4.59 28.01 -9.51
C TYR A 159 5.81 28.48 -8.73
N ALA A 160 6.03 27.86 -7.57
CA ALA A 160 7.27 27.92 -6.83
C ALA A 160 7.78 26.50 -6.58
N TRP A 161 9.10 26.35 -6.53
CA TRP A 161 9.76 25.05 -6.38
C TRP A 161 10.98 25.14 -5.49
N MET A 162 11.31 24.04 -4.82
CA MET A 162 12.55 23.90 -4.06
C MET A 162 13.08 22.48 -4.10
N GLY A 163 14.37 22.33 -3.87
CA GLY A 163 15.04 21.05 -3.70
C GLY A 163 16.43 21.24 -3.11
N ARG A 164 17.15 20.14 -2.90
CA ARG A 164 18.55 20.20 -2.49
C ARG A 164 19.41 20.76 -3.63
N ALA A 165 20.39 21.60 -3.26
CA ALA A 165 21.40 22.09 -4.19
C ALA A 165 22.27 20.94 -4.74
N PHE A 166 22.51 19.92 -3.90
CA PHE A 166 23.32 18.76 -4.22
C PHE A 166 22.45 17.50 -4.27
N GLN A 167 21.96 17.21 -5.47
CA GLN A 167 21.08 16.08 -5.71
C GLN A 167 21.85 14.74 -5.62
N GLN A 168 21.30 13.78 -4.87
CA GLN A 168 21.77 12.39 -4.82
C GLN A 168 20.61 11.44 -5.10
N PRO A 169 20.09 11.39 -6.35
CA PRO A 169 18.97 10.53 -6.68
C PRO A 169 19.26 9.08 -6.33
N LEU A 170 18.31 8.46 -5.62
CA LEU A 170 18.41 7.09 -5.13
C LEU A 170 19.62 6.87 -4.19
N GLY A 171 20.20 7.92 -3.60
CA GLY A 171 21.43 7.83 -2.81
C GLY A 171 21.33 7.03 -1.49
N ASN A 172 20.13 6.56 -1.12
CA ASN A 172 19.90 5.78 0.09
C ASN A 172 18.81 4.71 -0.14
N SER A 173 18.82 3.64 0.66
CA SER A 173 17.81 2.58 0.63
C SER A 173 17.44 2.10 2.03
N GLY A 174 16.23 1.55 2.19
CA GLY A 174 15.79 0.89 3.42
C GLY A 174 14.57 1.53 4.05
N ASP A 175 14.39 1.24 5.34
CA ASP A 175 13.20 1.64 6.09
C ASP A 175 13.38 2.93 6.89
N HIS A 176 12.28 3.56 7.33
CA HIS A 176 12.32 4.81 8.10
C HIS A 176 13.19 5.92 7.49
N VAL A 177 13.29 5.93 6.15
CA VAL A 177 13.88 7.00 5.35
C VAL A 177 12.81 7.57 4.43
N THR A 178 12.81 8.90 4.32
CA THR A 178 12.00 9.66 3.35
C THR A 178 12.82 9.97 2.11
N ILE A 179 12.17 10.49 1.08
CA ILE A 179 12.90 11.09 -0.04
C ILE A 179 13.82 12.22 0.46
N ASP A 180 15.03 12.28 -0.07
CA ASP A 180 16.06 13.28 0.25
C ASP A 180 16.72 13.77 -1.06
N TRP A 181 15.97 13.75 -2.16
CA TRP A 181 16.38 14.20 -3.49
C TRP A 181 15.15 14.61 -4.30
N GLY A 182 15.33 15.25 -5.45
CA GLY A 182 14.24 15.77 -6.25
C GLY A 182 13.78 17.15 -5.81
N TYR A 183 12.57 17.51 -6.24
CA TYR A 183 12.03 18.85 -6.09
C TYR A 183 10.54 18.82 -5.71
N ALA A 184 10.17 19.64 -4.73
CA ALA A 184 8.78 19.91 -4.38
C ALA A 184 8.29 21.16 -5.13
N TYR A 185 7.01 21.15 -5.51
CA TYR A 185 6.35 22.23 -6.24
C TYR A 185 5.02 22.61 -5.58
N LEU A 186 4.74 23.90 -5.52
CA LEU A 186 3.39 24.45 -5.36
C LEU A 186 3.04 25.19 -6.65
N ALA A 187 1.87 24.90 -7.22
CA ALA A 187 1.40 25.52 -8.45
C ALA A 187 -0.07 25.91 -8.39
N SER A 188 -0.45 27.00 -9.05
CA SER A 188 -1.85 27.42 -9.17
C SER A 188 -2.09 28.14 -10.49
N ARG A 189 -3.28 27.95 -11.06
CA ARG A 189 -3.77 28.66 -12.26
C ARG A 189 -4.63 29.89 -11.93
N GLU A 190 -4.81 30.18 -10.65
CA GLU A 190 -5.58 31.35 -10.20
C GLU A 190 -4.82 32.63 -10.56
N GLU A 191 -5.46 33.56 -11.28
CA GLU A 191 -4.81 34.78 -11.80
C GLU A 191 -4.20 35.66 -10.69
N ASP A 192 -4.77 35.58 -9.49
CA ASP A 192 -4.40 36.37 -8.32
C ASP A 192 -3.57 35.58 -7.29
N ALA A 193 -3.25 34.31 -7.55
CA ALA A 193 -2.37 33.54 -6.69
C ALA A 193 -0.95 34.11 -6.69
N VAL A 194 -0.33 34.16 -5.51
CA VAL A 194 1.08 34.53 -5.36
C VAL A 194 1.85 33.32 -4.85
N LEU A 195 2.66 32.73 -5.71
CA LEU A 195 3.61 31.69 -5.34
C LEU A 195 4.98 32.31 -5.07
N HIS A 196 5.69 31.82 -4.07
CA HIS A 196 7.01 32.31 -3.72
C HIS A 196 7.89 31.25 -3.08
N TYR A 197 9.17 31.22 -3.44
CA TYR A 197 10.20 30.51 -2.70
C TYR A 197 10.91 31.48 -1.74
N ASP A 198 10.73 31.28 -0.44
CA ASP A 198 11.46 31.97 0.62
C ASP A 198 12.79 31.24 0.89
N GLU A 199 13.87 31.76 0.29
CA GLU A 199 15.22 31.22 0.45
C GLU A 199 15.71 31.25 1.91
N LYS A 200 15.34 32.29 2.68
CA LYS A 200 15.82 32.43 4.07
C LYS A 200 15.09 31.48 5.00
N GLY A 201 13.80 31.29 4.78
CA GLY A 201 12.96 30.35 5.53
C GLY A 201 13.12 28.90 5.07
N GLY A 202 13.59 28.67 3.84
CA GLY A 202 13.60 27.35 3.21
C GLY A 202 12.18 26.83 2.98
N LYS A 203 11.29 27.66 2.43
CA LYS A 203 9.86 27.35 2.30
C LYS A 203 9.30 27.75 0.94
N LEU A 204 8.32 27.00 0.48
CA LEU A 204 7.39 27.40 -0.58
C LEU A 204 6.14 27.98 0.04
N CYS A 205 5.68 29.11 -0.49
CA CYS A 205 4.48 29.80 -0.07
C CYS A 205 3.51 29.90 -1.24
N CYS A 206 2.25 29.58 -1.00
CA CYS A 206 1.14 29.84 -1.90
C CYS A 206 0.13 30.73 -1.18
N ARG A 207 -0.05 31.95 -1.67
CA ARG A 207 -1.11 32.85 -1.20
C ARG A 207 -2.25 32.87 -2.21
N LEU A 208 -3.44 32.53 -1.75
CA LEU A 208 -4.69 32.55 -2.52
C LEU A 208 -5.59 33.67 -1.98
N PRO A 209 -5.65 34.83 -2.65
CA PRO A 209 -6.59 35.87 -2.26
C PRO A 209 -8.01 35.48 -2.68
N PHE A 210 -8.94 35.58 -1.73
CA PHE A 210 -10.37 35.42 -1.98
C PHE A 210 -11.06 36.79 -2.09
N GLY A 211 -10.41 37.85 -1.62
CA GLY A 211 -11.00 39.18 -1.52
C GLY A 211 -12.31 39.14 -0.73
N LYS A 212 -13.33 39.85 -1.22
CA LYS A 212 -14.67 39.87 -0.62
C LYS A 212 -15.67 38.93 -1.27
N THR A 213 -15.39 38.44 -2.47
CA THR A 213 -16.41 37.81 -3.34
C THR A 213 -16.04 36.41 -3.82
N LYS A 214 -14.76 36.11 -4.04
CA LYS A 214 -14.32 34.78 -4.49
C LYS A 214 -14.67 33.75 -3.41
N GLN A 215 -15.21 32.61 -3.83
CA GLN A 215 -15.63 31.53 -2.94
C GLN A 215 -14.68 30.34 -2.97
N THR A 216 -14.07 30.05 -4.12
CA THR A 216 -13.21 28.88 -4.31
C THR A 216 -11.89 29.29 -4.92
N ALA A 217 -10.80 28.65 -4.50
CA ALA A 217 -9.49 28.74 -5.14
C ALA A 217 -8.74 27.43 -4.88
N GLY A 218 -7.88 27.04 -5.81
CA GLY A 218 -7.14 25.78 -5.71
C GLY A 218 -5.66 25.92 -6.01
N MET A 219 -4.91 24.92 -5.55
CA MET A 219 -3.52 24.71 -5.92
C MET A 219 -3.24 23.22 -6.14
N VAL A 220 -2.03 22.94 -6.61
CA VAL A 220 -1.45 21.60 -6.72
C VAL A 220 -0.17 21.58 -5.90
N ILE A 221 -0.02 20.54 -5.08
CA ILE A 221 1.28 20.12 -4.55
C ILE A 221 1.80 18.96 -5.40
N ALA A 222 3.03 19.08 -5.87
CA ALA A 222 3.66 18.06 -6.70
C ALA A 222 5.10 17.76 -6.26
N TYR A 223 5.57 16.57 -6.60
CA TYR A 223 6.94 16.13 -6.30
C TYR A 223 7.57 15.46 -7.52
N ASP A 224 8.75 15.94 -7.93
CA ASP A 224 9.58 15.29 -8.95
C ASP A 224 10.74 14.57 -8.27
N ASP A 225 10.70 13.24 -8.27
CA ASP A 225 11.75 12.41 -7.71
C ASP A 225 12.95 12.26 -8.65
N LEU A 226 12.92 12.76 -9.88
CA LEU A 226 13.94 12.66 -10.95
C LEU A 226 14.20 11.23 -11.45
N LEU A 227 14.41 10.30 -10.51
CA LEU A 227 14.56 8.86 -10.64
C LEU A 227 13.80 8.19 -9.49
N SER A 228 13.07 7.14 -9.84
CA SER A 228 12.14 6.46 -8.94
C SER A 228 12.71 5.15 -8.40
N ILE A 229 13.24 4.31 -9.28
CA ILE A 229 13.71 2.96 -8.96
C ILE A 229 14.94 2.65 -9.80
N ASN A 230 15.92 1.97 -9.20
CA ASN A 230 16.91 1.26 -10.01
C ASN A 230 16.43 -0.18 -10.21
N TYR A 231 16.01 -0.50 -11.42
CA TYR A 231 15.43 -1.79 -11.79
C TYR A 231 16.47 -2.63 -12.54
N PHE A 232 17.12 -3.58 -11.85
CA PHE A 232 18.15 -4.46 -12.43
C PHE A 232 19.24 -3.72 -13.21
N GLY A 233 19.73 -2.61 -12.66
CA GLY A 233 20.79 -1.77 -13.24
C GLY A 233 20.27 -0.63 -14.11
N GLN A 234 18.97 -0.58 -14.40
CA GLN A 234 18.36 0.50 -15.18
C GLN A 234 17.80 1.58 -14.26
N TRP A 235 18.19 2.83 -14.49
CA TRP A 235 17.63 4.00 -13.82
C TRP A 235 16.26 4.33 -14.38
N ARG A 236 15.20 4.04 -13.63
CA ARG A 236 13.81 4.22 -14.06
C ARG A 236 13.19 5.46 -13.44
N LYS A 237 12.45 6.17 -14.27
CA LYS A 237 11.51 7.20 -13.85
C LYS A 237 10.14 6.58 -13.63
N ALA A 238 9.29 7.30 -12.91
CA ALA A 238 7.90 6.93 -12.71
C ALA A 238 7.13 6.89 -14.04
N TYR A 239 6.11 6.04 -14.10
CA TYR A 239 5.30 5.80 -15.30
C TYR A 239 4.72 7.08 -15.93
N TRP A 240 4.42 8.11 -15.13
CA TRP A 240 3.91 9.38 -15.64
C TRP A 240 4.82 10.04 -16.68
N THR A 241 6.13 9.79 -16.64
CA THR A 241 7.09 10.34 -17.61
C THR A 241 6.98 9.72 -19.00
N SER A 242 6.12 8.71 -19.18
CA SER A 242 5.80 8.16 -20.49
C SER A 242 4.87 9.06 -21.31
N ALA A 243 4.09 9.93 -20.64
CA ALA A 243 3.12 10.82 -21.29
C ALA A 243 3.44 12.32 -21.10
N TYR A 244 4.24 12.67 -20.09
CA TYR A 244 4.64 14.05 -19.83
C TYR A 244 6.15 14.21 -20.00
N GLU A 245 6.57 15.30 -20.63
CA GLU A 245 7.99 15.57 -20.90
C GLU A 245 8.78 15.84 -19.60
N ASP A 246 8.17 16.61 -18.69
CA ASP A 246 8.74 16.99 -17.41
C ASP A 246 7.63 17.23 -16.34
N ILE A 247 8.04 17.57 -15.12
CA ILE A 247 7.09 17.81 -14.02
C ILE A 247 6.18 19.03 -14.25
N LEU A 248 6.66 20.08 -14.94
CA LEU A 248 5.84 21.27 -15.22
C LEU A 248 4.77 20.94 -16.26
N ASP A 249 5.10 20.07 -17.21
CA ASP A 249 4.14 19.45 -18.10
C ASP A 249 3.09 18.67 -17.30
N ALA A 250 3.49 17.74 -16.44
CA ALA A 250 2.56 16.94 -15.63
C ALA A 250 1.64 17.81 -14.75
N ILE A 251 2.18 18.89 -14.14
CA ILE A 251 1.41 19.89 -13.40
C ILE A 251 0.41 20.59 -14.33
N GLY A 252 0.84 21.07 -15.50
CA GLY A 252 -0.04 21.68 -16.50
C GLY A 252 -1.16 20.75 -16.95
N GLY A 253 -0.85 19.46 -17.16
CA GLY A 253 -1.84 18.42 -17.43
C GLY A 253 -2.85 18.26 -16.29
N SER A 254 -2.36 18.20 -15.04
CA SER A 254 -3.24 18.09 -13.85
C SER A 254 -4.18 19.28 -13.67
N LEU A 255 -3.77 20.47 -14.10
CA LEU A 255 -4.56 21.70 -14.06
C LEU A 255 -5.54 21.78 -15.24
N ALA A 256 -5.20 21.17 -16.38
CA ALA A 256 -6.06 21.10 -17.56
C ALA A 256 -7.22 20.12 -17.36
N ASP A 257 -6.95 18.94 -16.81
CA ASP A 257 -7.95 17.89 -16.59
C ASP A 257 -8.61 17.90 -15.20
N ARG A 258 -8.22 18.86 -14.34
CA ARG A 258 -8.64 18.98 -12.93
C ARG A 258 -10.11 18.63 -12.69
N GLU A 259 -11.04 19.31 -13.37
CA GLU A 259 -12.46 19.15 -13.05
C GLU A 259 -13.00 17.78 -13.44
N ALA A 260 -12.48 17.21 -14.53
CA ALA A 260 -12.83 15.86 -14.95
C ALA A 260 -12.28 14.83 -13.94
N VAL A 261 -11.04 15.02 -13.47
CA VAL A 261 -10.42 14.13 -12.49
C VAL A 261 -11.11 14.20 -11.12
N LEU A 262 -11.41 15.41 -10.61
CA LEU A 262 -12.13 15.57 -9.35
C LEU A 262 -13.56 14.98 -9.43
N SER A 263 -14.25 15.13 -10.56
CA SER A 263 -15.56 14.53 -10.77
C SER A 263 -15.50 13.00 -10.81
N ARG A 264 -14.49 12.42 -11.49
CA ARG A 264 -14.26 10.96 -11.51
C ARG A 264 -13.93 10.43 -10.12
N ALA A 265 -13.10 11.16 -9.37
CA ALA A 265 -12.72 10.80 -8.00
C ALA A 265 -13.92 10.78 -7.05
N ALA A 266 -14.78 11.79 -7.11
CA ALA A 266 -16.01 11.82 -6.31
C ALA A 266 -16.98 10.68 -6.66
N LEU A 267 -17.16 10.39 -7.96
CA LEU A 267 -18.00 9.26 -8.40
C LEU A 267 -17.43 7.92 -7.90
N PHE A 268 -16.12 7.72 -8.08
CA PHE A 268 -15.42 6.54 -7.60
C PHE A 268 -15.58 6.36 -6.08
N ASP A 269 -15.44 7.44 -5.31
CA ASP A 269 -15.61 7.42 -3.86
C ASP A 269 -17.02 6.94 -3.48
N GLU A 270 -18.07 7.44 -4.14
CA GLU A 270 -19.45 7.02 -3.91
C GLU A 270 -19.66 5.53 -4.24
N GLU A 271 -19.19 5.09 -5.40
CA GLU A 271 -19.32 3.71 -5.87
C GLU A 271 -18.60 2.71 -4.95
N LEU A 272 -17.35 3.02 -4.56
CA LEU A 272 -16.58 2.15 -3.68
C LEU A 272 -17.24 2.06 -2.30
N MET A 273 -17.67 3.18 -1.73
CA MET A 273 -18.33 3.20 -0.42
C MET A 273 -19.66 2.43 -0.44
N GLN A 274 -20.48 2.62 -1.49
CA GLN A 274 -21.75 1.89 -1.63
C GLN A 274 -21.51 0.38 -1.78
N LYS A 275 -20.53 -0.01 -2.59
CA LYS A 275 -20.18 -1.42 -2.78
C LYS A 275 -19.71 -2.03 -1.46
N ALA A 276 -18.85 -1.33 -0.72
CA ALA A 276 -18.35 -1.80 0.57
C ALA A 276 -19.49 -1.98 1.57
N GLU A 277 -20.38 -1.00 1.68
CA GLU A 277 -21.52 -1.08 2.60
C GLU A 277 -22.47 -2.25 2.25
N THR A 278 -22.64 -2.52 0.95
CA THR A 278 -23.42 -3.67 0.48
C THR A 278 -22.79 -4.99 0.91
N VAL A 279 -21.47 -5.15 0.70
CA VAL A 279 -20.72 -6.37 1.01
C VAL A 279 -20.65 -6.65 2.51
N GLY A 280 -20.21 -5.67 3.29
CA GLY A 280 -19.80 -5.88 4.69
C GLY A 280 -20.35 -4.88 5.69
N GLY A 281 -21.28 -4.01 5.27
CA GLY A 281 -21.85 -2.96 6.12
C GLY A 281 -20.93 -1.75 6.28
N LYS A 282 -21.36 -0.81 7.12
CA LYS A 282 -20.71 0.50 7.28
C LYS A 282 -19.29 0.41 7.84
N ASP A 283 -19.06 -0.52 8.76
CA ASP A 283 -17.74 -0.75 9.35
C ASP A 283 -16.74 -1.27 8.31
N TYR A 284 -17.19 -2.15 7.41
CA TYR A 284 -16.37 -2.57 6.27
C TYR A 284 -16.10 -1.41 5.30
N ALA A 285 -17.11 -0.59 5.00
CA ALA A 285 -16.92 0.61 4.19
C ALA A 285 -15.92 1.59 4.82
N PHE A 286 -15.95 1.76 6.13
CA PHE A 286 -14.99 2.56 6.89
C PHE A 286 -13.56 2.03 6.72
N ILE A 287 -13.36 0.72 6.85
CA ILE A 287 -12.07 0.05 6.64
C ILE A 287 -11.56 0.28 5.21
N CYS A 288 -12.38 0.00 4.19
CA CYS A 288 -12.02 0.18 2.78
C CYS A 288 -11.68 1.63 2.43
N CYS A 289 -12.41 2.59 3.00
CA CYS A 289 -12.18 4.02 2.78
C CYS A 289 -10.75 4.43 3.17
N PHE A 290 -10.28 4.00 4.33
CA PHE A 290 -8.97 4.36 4.85
C PHE A 290 -7.83 3.57 4.22
N SER A 291 -8.08 2.31 3.84
CA SER A 291 -7.05 1.44 3.28
C SER A 291 -6.75 1.71 1.81
N TYR A 292 -7.71 2.25 1.04
CA TYR A 292 -7.59 2.39 -0.42
C TYR A 292 -6.30 3.12 -0.85
N ARG A 293 -6.22 4.44 -0.64
CA ARG A 293 -5.06 5.22 -1.11
C ARG A 293 -3.79 4.93 -0.31
N HIS A 294 -3.92 4.44 0.92
CA HIS A 294 -2.80 3.94 1.72
C HIS A 294 -2.11 2.78 0.99
N ALA A 295 -2.88 1.76 0.60
CA ALA A 295 -2.34 0.57 -0.04
C ALA A 295 -1.71 0.91 -1.41
N VAL A 296 -2.32 1.82 -2.17
CA VAL A 296 -1.77 2.27 -3.45
C VAL A 296 -0.45 3.03 -3.25
N ALA A 297 -0.40 3.99 -2.32
CA ALA A 297 0.79 4.80 -2.05
C ALA A 297 1.96 4.02 -1.44
N ALA A 298 1.76 2.77 -1.02
CA ALA A 298 2.84 1.88 -0.61
C ALA A 298 3.63 1.28 -1.81
N HIS A 299 3.33 1.70 -3.04
CA HIS A 299 3.98 1.23 -4.26
C HIS A 299 4.56 2.37 -5.11
N LYS A 300 5.46 2.00 -6.01
CA LYS A 300 5.94 2.84 -7.11
C LYS A 300 5.65 2.18 -8.45
N LEU A 301 5.07 2.95 -9.37
CA LEU A 301 4.74 2.52 -10.73
C LEU A 301 5.79 3.02 -11.73
N ILE A 302 6.44 2.10 -12.43
CA ILE A 302 7.43 2.37 -13.49
C ILE A 302 7.15 1.46 -14.71
N THR A 303 7.96 1.58 -15.76
CA THR A 303 8.05 0.56 -16.82
C THR A 303 9.44 -0.07 -16.88
N ASP A 304 9.51 -1.29 -17.40
CA ASP A 304 10.78 -1.93 -17.75
C ASP A 304 11.31 -1.48 -19.13
N GLU A 305 12.28 -2.21 -19.68
CA GLU A 305 12.96 -1.92 -20.94
C GLU A 305 12.02 -2.11 -22.14
N GLU A 306 11.06 -3.02 -21.99
CA GLU A 306 10.08 -3.40 -23.00
C GLU A 306 8.81 -2.54 -22.94
N GLY A 307 8.68 -1.70 -21.90
CA GLY A 307 7.51 -0.85 -21.68
C GLY A 307 6.41 -1.53 -20.87
N GLU A 308 6.68 -2.72 -20.33
CA GLU A 308 5.74 -3.43 -19.46
C GLU A 308 5.65 -2.74 -18.10
N VAL A 309 4.45 -2.79 -17.52
CA VAL A 309 4.18 -2.20 -16.20
C VAL A 309 4.94 -2.97 -15.12
N ILE A 310 5.65 -2.23 -14.27
CA ILE A 310 6.29 -2.73 -13.06
C ILE A 310 5.75 -1.92 -11.87
N PHE A 311 5.26 -2.64 -10.86
CA PHE A 311 4.56 -2.04 -9.73
C PHE A 311 5.13 -2.61 -8.43
N LEU A 312 6.02 -1.85 -7.80
CA LEU A 312 6.88 -2.33 -6.73
C LEU A 312 6.45 -1.73 -5.40
N SER A 313 6.04 -2.58 -4.46
CA SER A 313 5.83 -2.19 -3.07
C SER A 313 7.16 -1.97 -2.35
N LYS A 314 7.13 -1.09 -1.34
CA LYS A 314 8.12 -1.09 -0.26
C LYS A 314 7.53 -1.80 0.95
N GLU A 315 8.31 -2.70 1.55
CA GLU A 315 7.96 -3.31 2.82
C GLU A 315 8.21 -2.34 3.99
N ASN A 316 7.23 -1.49 4.25
CA ASN A 316 7.29 -0.44 5.27
C ASN A 316 7.28 -1.01 6.71
N ASP A 317 8.15 -0.46 7.57
CA ASP A 317 8.32 -0.79 9.00
C ASP A 317 8.62 -2.27 9.31
N SER A 318 9.47 -2.90 8.50
CA SER A 318 9.95 -4.29 8.64
C SER A 318 11.44 -4.42 8.28
N ASN A 319 11.86 -3.87 7.13
CA ASN A 319 13.28 -3.64 6.75
C ASN A 319 13.46 -2.78 5.48
N GLY A 320 12.36 -2.49 4.74
CA GLY A 320 12.39 -1.74 3.48
C GLY A 320 12.67 -2.55 2.22
N CYS A 321 12.46 -3.87 2.21
CA CYS A 321 12.54 -4.71 1.02
C CYS A 321 11.64 -4.15 -0.10
N ILE A 322 12.01 -4.42 -1.35
CA ILE A 322 11.26 -4.01 -2.54
C ILE A 322 10.76 -5.23 -3.30
N GLY A 323 9.50 -5.18 -3.73
CA GLY A 323 8.87 -6.28 -4.47
C GLY A 323 8.84 -7.57 -3.64
N THR A 324 8.56 -7.46 -2.35
CA THR A 324 8.44 -8.60 -1.45
C THR A 324 7.20 -9.42 -1.81
N VAL A 325 7.36 -10.73 -1.97
CA VAL A 325 6.34 -11.64 -2.49
C VAL A 325 5.22 -11.87 -1.47
N ASP A 326 5.56 -12.16 -0.23
CA ASP A 326 4.62 -12.35 0.88
C ASP A 326 3.92 -11.06 1.33
N ILE A 327 4.29 -9.91 0.76
CA ILE A 327 3.60 -8.62 0.87
C ILE A 327 2.74 -8.31 -0.35
N SER A 328 3.19 -8.75 -1.53
CA SER A 328 2.41 -8.66 -2.76
C SER A 328 1.20 -9.58 -2.72
N TYR A 329 1.32 -10.74 -2.06
CA TYR A 329 0.22 -11.68 -1.85
C TYR A 329 -0.97 -11.12 -1.07
N PRO A 330 -0.80 -10.60 0.16
CA PRO A 330 -1.88 -9.95 0.87
C PRO A 330 -2.34 -8.66 0.20
N SER A 331 -1.50 -7.92 -0.52
CA SER A 331 -1.93 -6.66 -1.15
C SER A 331 -2.82 -6.86 -2.39
N ALA A 332 -2.69 -8.00 -3.06
CA ALA A 332 -3.31 -8.29 -4.35
C ALA A 332 -4.85 -8.09 -4.44
N PRO A 333 -5.68 -8.35 -3.41
CA PRO A 333 -7.12 -8.28 -3.56
C PRO A 333 -7.65 -6.94 -4.05
N LEU A 334 -7.12 -5.83 -3.53
CA LEU A 334 -7.44 -4.49 -4.04
C LEU A 334 -7.12 -4.37 -5.53
N PHE A 335 -5.94 -4.79 -5.95
CA PHE A 335 -5.49 -4.59 -7.34
C PHE A 335 -6.22 -5.51 -8.32
N LEU A 336 -6.52 -6.75 -7.92
CA LEU A 336 -7.33 -7.69 -8.72
C LEU A 336 -8.75 -7.17 -8.97
N LEU A 337 -9.32 -6.34 -8.08
CA LEU A 337 -10.62 -5.71 -8.30
C LEU A 337 -10.64 -4.74 -9.48
N TYR A 338 -9.51 -4.13 -9.83
CA TYR A 338 -9.45 -3.06 -10.84
C TYR A 338 -8.68 -3.44 -12.10
N GLY A 339 -7.53 -4.12 -11.97
CA GLY A 339 -6.71 -4.47 -13.13
C GLY A 339 -5.62 -5.48 -12.81
N THR A 340 -5.58 -6.56 -13.59
CA THR A 340 -4.57 -7.64 -13.45
C THR A 340 -3.15 -7.16 -13.74
N GLU A 341 -2.97 -6.10 -14.54
CA GLU A 341 -1.66 -5.53 -14.85
C GLU A 341 -0.87 -5.05 -13.62
N TYR A 342 -1.54 -4.58 -12.57
CA TYR A 342 -0.84 -4.24 -11.31
C TYR A 342 -0.20 -5.46 -10.68
N VAL A 343 -0.95 -6.57 -10.58
CA VAL A 343 -0.45 -7.82 -10.00
C VAL A 343 0.62 -8.42 -10.90
N LYS A 344 0.45 -8.41 -12.22
CA LYS A 344 1.54 -8.78 -13.15
C LYS A 344 2.79 -7.92 -12.92
N GLY A 345 2.63 -6.62 -12.70
CA GLY A 345 3.71 -5.69 -12.38
C GLY A 345 4.40 -5.98 -11.05
N MET A 346 3.73 -6.60 -10.09
CA MET A 346 4.34 -7.10 -8.84
C MET A 346 5.11 -8.41 -9.07
N LEU A 347 4.61 -9.29 -9.96
CA LEU A 347 5.18 -10.62 -10.20
C LEU A 347 6.38 -10.61 -11.17
N ARG A 348 6.37 -9.75 -12.21
CA ARG A 348 7.44 -9.65 -13.23
C ARG A 348 8.85 -9.52 -12.62
N PRO A 349 9.10 -8.65 -11.62
CA PRO A 349 10.41 -8.53 -10.97
C PRO A 349 10.89 -9.83 -10.34
N VAL A 350 9.99 -10.60 -9.72
CA VAL A 350 10.30 -11.84 -9.01
C VAL A 350 10.71 -12.92 -10.01
N PHE A 351 9.95 -13.10 -11.10
CA PHE A 351 10.36 -13.98 -12.20
C PHE A 351 11.70 -13.55 -12.83
N ARG A 352 11.92 -12.23 -12.96
CA ARG A 352 13.17 -11.69 -13.50
C ARG A 352 14.36 -11.97 -12.59
N PHE A 353 14.20 -11.93 -11.27
CA PHE A 353 15.27 -12.24 -10.32
C PHE A 353 15.49 -13.74 -10.18
N ALA A 354 14.43 -14.55 -10.11
CA ALA A 354 14.52 -16.01 -10.02
C ALA A 354 15.23 -16.66 -11.22
N SER A 355 15.28 -15.97 -12.37
CA SER A 355 16.02 -16.42 -13.56
C SER A 355 17.50 -16.00 -13.58
N ARG A 356 18.02 -15.34 -12.55
CA ARG A 356 19.42 -14.92 -12.46
C ARG A 356 20.30 -16.04 -11.93
N ASP A 357 21.54 -16.11 -12.41
CA ASP A 357 22.52 -17.13 -12.02
C ASP A 357 22.79 -17.20 -10.51
N VAL A 358 22.67 -16.06 -9.81
CA VAL A 358 22.84 -15.99 -8.35
C VAL A 358 21.74 -16.72 -7.57
N TRP A 359 20.56 -16.91 -8.18
CA TRP A 359 19.44 -17.61 -7.57
C TRP A 359 19.49 -19.08 -7.94
N GLU A 360 20.07 -19.90 -7.06
CA GLU A 360 20.32 -21.32 -7.30
C GLU A 360 19.23 -22.25 -6.77
N TYR A 361 18.21 -21.68 -6.14
CA TYR A 361 17.14 -22.41 -5.48
C TYR A 361 16.02 -22.78 -6.45
N ASP A 362 15.32 -23.87 -6.13
CA ASP A 362 14.16 -24.40 -6.85
C ASP A 362 12.81 -23.87 -6.30
N PHE A 363 12.85 -22.77 -5.56
CA PHE A 363 11.71 -22.06 -4.99
C PHE A 363 11.80 -20.55 -5.29
N ALA A 364 10.70 -19.83 -5.08
CA ALA A 364 10.64 -18.38 -5.36
C ALA A 364 11.44 -17.56 -4.33
N PRO A 365 12.11 -16.47 -4.74
CA PRO A 365 12.78 -15.54 -3.82
C PRO A 365 11.77 -14.70 -3.04
N HIS A 366 12.12 -14.31 -1.82
CA HIS A 366 11.29 -13.49 -0.92
C HIS A 366 11.09 -12.06 -1.45
N ASP A 367 12.17 -11.43 -1.89
CA ASP A 367 12.18 -10.07 -2.42
C ASP A 367 13.15 -9.94 -3.58
N VAL A 368 13.15 -8.75 -4.20
CA VAL A 368 14.07 -8.44 -5.30
C VAL A 368 15.05 -7.32 -4.94
N GLY A 369 15.21 -7.00 -3.65
CA GLY A 369 16.16 -6.00 -3.16
C GLY A 369 15.65 -5.15 -2.00
N ARG A 370 16.27 -3.98 -1.81
CA ARG A 370 15.87 -3.00 -0.79
C ARG A 370 15.49 -1.69 -1.45
N TYR A 371 14.28 -1.19 -1.19
CA TYR A 371 13.71 -0.02 -1.86
C TYR A 371 14.65 1.20 -1.72
N PRO A 372 14.97 1.93 -2.81
CA PRO A 372 14.38 1.87 -4.15
C PRO A 372 15.19 1.02 -5.18
N TYR A 373 15.97 0.03 -4.73
CA TYR A 373 16.82 -0.80 -5.58
C TYR A 373 16.31 -2.24 -5.72
N ALA A 374 15.80 -2.58 -6.89
CA ALA A 374 15.48 -3.96 -7.26
C ALA A 374 16.75 -4.67 -7.79
N TRP A 375 17.67 -4.96 -6.88
CA TRP A 375 19.03 -5.45 -7.16
C TRP A 375 19.31 -6.89 -6.72
N GLY A 376 18.29 -7.63 -6.33
CA GLY A 376 18.36 -9.01 -5.86
C GLY A 376 18.16 -9.12 -4.36
N GLN A 377 17.69 -10.29 -3.93
CA GLN A 377 17.15 -10.52 -2.59
C GLN A 377 18.08 -10.03 -1.46
N VAL A 378 17.50 -9.40 -0.43
CA VAL A 378 18.24 -9.00 0.78
C VAL A 378 17.82 -9.74 2.05
N TYR A 379 16.62 -10.29 2.12
CA TYR A 379 16.09 -10.92 3.35
C TYR A 379 16.93 -12.12 3.81
N GLY A 380 17.09 -13.13 2.96
CA GLY A 380 17.83 -14.35 3.30
C GLY A 380 19.33 -14.32 2.98
N LEU A 381 19.99 -13.16 3.13
CA LEU A 381 21.44 -13.03 2.94
C LEU A 381 22.21 -13.77 4.05
N ASN A 382 23.23 -14.52 3.66
CA ASN A 382 24.10 -15.22 4.59
C ASN A 382 24.79 -14.23 5.55
N ARG A 383 24.54 -14.37 6.85
CA ARG A 383 25.03 -13.47 7.90
C ARG A 383 26.49 -13.73 8.28
N GLU A 384 27.00 -14.92 8.00
CA GLU A 384 28.38 -15.32 8.30
C GLU A 384 29.36 -14.83 7.22
N LYS A 385 28.90 -14.74 5.97
CA LYS A 385 29.65 -14.10 4.87
C LYS A 385 29.58 -12.58 4.94
N LYS A 386 30.07 -12.02 6.07
CA LYS A 386 30.26 -10.58 6.30
C LYS A 386 31.37 -10.01 5.40
N GLU A 387 31.21 -10.08 4.09
CA GLU A 387 32.13 -9.40 3.20
C GLU A 387 31.78 -7.91 3.14
N GLY A 388 32.35 -7.07 3.99
CA GLY A 388 32.55 -5.63 3.71
C GLY A 388 31.37 -4.70 3.40
N PHE A 389 30.11 -5.14 3.35
CA PHE A 389 28.95 -4.28 3.01
C PHE A 389 28.25 -3.75 4.26
N CYS A 390 27.90 -2.45 4.26
CA CYS A 390 27.07 -1.85 5.30
C CYS A 390 25.62 -2.29 5.14
N ARG A 391 25.03 -2.89 6.20
CA ARG A 391 23.64 -3.36 6.23
C ARG A 391 22.67 -2.35 6.86
N GLU A 392 23.20 -1.22 7.36
CA GLU A 392 22.41 -0.19 8.04
C GLU A 392 21.38 0.44 7.10
N THR A 393 20.30 0.96 7.69
CA THR A 393 19.35 1.82 7.00
C THR A 393 20.08 2.98 6.32
N GLY A 394 19.74 3.25 5.07
CA GLY A 394 20.36 4.29 4.25
C GLY A 394 21.53 3.80 3.40
N ALA A 395 22.17 2.67 3.74
CA ALA A 395 23.18 2.06 2.87
C ALA A 395 22.54 1.54 1.57
N VAL A 396 23.32 1.27 0.53
CA VAL A 396 22.83 0.63 -0.71
C VAL A 396 23.53 -0.72 -0.83
N TYR A 397 22.75 -1.79 -1.01
CA TYR A 397 23.28 -3.14 -1.18
C TYR A 397 23.99 -3.30 -2.53
N PRO A 398 24.92 -4.27 -2.67
CA PRO A 398 25.49 -4.62 -3.96
C PRO A 398 24.42 -5.07 -4.98
N PRO A 399 24.69 -4.95 -6.30
CA PRO A 399 23.80 -5.44 -7.35
C PRO A 399 23.87 -6.97 -7.48
N PHE A 400 23.30 -7.70 -6.51
CA PHE A 400 23.35 -9.16 -6.44
C PHE A 400 22.81 -9.87 -7.69
N PHE A 401 21.89 -9.26 -8.43
CA PHE A 401 21.38 -9.80 -9.70
C PHE A 401 22.48 -10.06 -10.76
N GLN A 402 23.67 -9.47 -10.60
CA GLN A 402 24.83 -9.66 -11.50
C GLN A 402 25.77 -10.78 -11.04
N TYR A 403 25.59 -11.31 -9.84
CA TYR A 403 26.53 -12.27 -9.27
C TYR A 403 26.38 -13.61 -10.00
N PRO A 404 27.49 -14.31 -10.27
CA PRO A 404 27.43 -15.62 -10.89
C PRO A 404 26.93 -16.68 -9.90
N LYS A 405 26.60 -17.84 -10.46
CA LYS A 405 26.35 -19.07 -9.70
C LYS A 405 27.54 -19.43 -8.81
N GLY A 406 27.29 -19.95 -7.61
CA GLY A 406 28.30 -20.44 -6.68
C GLY A 406 28.88 -19.36 -5.75
N CYS A 407 28.33 -18.14 -5.76
CA CYS A 407 28.74 -17.09 -4.82
C CYS A 407 28.32 -17.40 -3.37
N GLU A 408 27.31 -18.27 -3.17
CA GLU A 408 26.87 -18.74 -1.84
C GLU A 408 26.58 -17.55 -0.88
N ILE A 409 25.95 -16.50 -1.38
CA ILE A 409 25.62 -15.27 -0.62
C ILE A 409 24.30 -15.37 0.15
N TYR A 410 23.52 -16.43 -0.09
CA TYR A 410 22.26 -16.70 0.58
C TYR A 410 22.42 -17.82 1.61
N ASP A 411 21.62 -17.76 2.66
CA ASP A 411 21.44 -18.83 3.62
C ASP A 411 20.06 -19.44 3.43
N LEU A 412 19.98 -20.77 3.28
CA LEU A 412 18.72 -21.48 3.12
C LEU A 412 17.87 -21.42 4.39
N HIS A 413 18.48 -21.33 5.58
CA HIS A 413 17.78 -21.27 6.86
C HIS A 413 16.89 -20.03 6.97
N ASP A 414 17.32 -18.92 6.38
CA ASP A 414 16.62 -17.63 6.43
C ASP A 414 15.70 -17.41 5.20
N GLN A 415 15.35 -18.46 4.45
CA GLN A 415 14.43 -18.37 3.31
C GLN A 415 13.00 -18.78 3.70
N MET A 416 12.02 -18.42 2.85
CA MET A 416 10.62 -18.85 2.97
C MET A 416 10.13 -19.67 1.75
N PRO A 417 10.70 -20.86 1.45
CA PRO A 417 10.49 -21.53 0.17
C PRO A 417 9.03 -21.92 -0.14
N VAL A 418 8.32 -22.53 0.82
CA VAL A 418 6.90 -22.91 0.65
C VAL A 418 6.01 -21.67 0.55
N GLU A 419 6.28 -20.65 1.36
CA GLU A 419 5.52 -19.40 1.41
C GLU A 419 5.53 -18.73 0.03
N GLU A 420 6.72 -18.44 -0.49
CA GLU A 420 6.86 -17.63 -1.71
C GLU A 420 6.50 -18.39 -2.98
N SER A 421 6.80 -19.69 -3.02
CA SER A 421 6.37 -20.54 -4.13
C SER A 421 4.84 -20.61 -4.20
N GLY A 422 4.17 -20.76 -3.05
CA GLY A 422 2.72 -20.74 -2.96
C GLY A 422 2.13 -19.39 -3.39
N ASN A 423 2.66 -18.30 -2.86
CA ASN A 423 2.26 -16.92 -3.21
C ASN A 423 2.33 -16.67 -4.71
N MET A 424 3.47 -16.96 -5.33
CA MET A 424 3.67 -16.74 -6.78
C MET A 424 2.72 -17.57 -7.63
N LEU A 425 2.50 -18.84 -7.29
CA LEU A 425 1.60 -19.74 -8.03
C LEU A 425 0.15 -19.27 -7.94
N ILE A 426 -0.31 -18.96 -6.73
CA ILE A 426 -1.69 -18.50 -6.48
C ILE A 426 -1.97 -17.18 -7.19
N LEU A 427 -1.08 -16.18 -7.06
CA LEU A 427 -1.27 -14.89 -7.72
C LEU A 427 -1.23 -14.99 -9.25
N THR A 428 -0.36 -15.84 -9.79
CA THR A 428 -0.28 -16.07 -11.24
C THR A 428 -1.59 -16.69 -11.76
N GLU A 429 -2.14 -17.70 -11.08
CA GLU A 429 -3.45 -18.25 -11.44
C GLU A 429 -4.59 -17.24 -11.23
N ALA A 430 -4.58 -16.43 -10.17
CA ALA A 430 -5.59 -15.40 -9.95
C ALA A 430 -5.63 -14.39 -11.11
N VAL A 431 -4.46 -13.97 -11.59
CA VAL A 431 -4.32 -13.13 -12.79
C VAL A 431 -4.88 -13.84 -14.03
N CYS A 432 -4.42 -15.05 -14.31
CA CYS A 432 -4.85 -15.80 -15.50
C CYS A 432 -6.34 -16.18 -15.47
N MET A 433 -6.90 -16.36 -14.28
CA MET A 433 -8.32 -16.59 -14.09
C MET A 433 -9.15 -15.37 -14.48
N LEU A 434 -8.75 -14.17 -14.03
CA LEU A 434 -9.43 -12.92 -14.36
C LEU A 434 -9.24 -12.49 -15.82
N ASP A 435 -8.07 -12.74 -16.39
CA ASP A 435 -7.79 -12.49 -17.81
C ASP A 435 -8.50 -13.49 -18.75
N GLY A 436 -8.99 -14.62 -18.20
CA GLY A 436 -9.61 -15.70 -18.96
C GLY A 436 -8.64 -16.50 -19.83
N ASN A 437 -7.33 -16.30 -19.70
CA ASN A 437 -6.28 -16.97 -20.46
C ASN A 437 -5.00 -17.13 -19.62
N ALA A 438 -4.03 -17.92 -20.10
CA ALA A 438 -2.77 -18.18 -19.41
C ALA A 438 -1.55 -17.52 -20.08
N ASP A 439 -1.77 -16.45 -20.86
CA ASP A 439 -0.71 -15.81 -21.65
C ASP A 439 0.39 -15.23 -20.76
N PHE A 440 0.03 -14.66 -19.61
CA PHE A 440 1.00 -14.17 -18.63
C PHE A 440 1.85 -15.30 -18.03
N ALA A 441 1.26 -16.46 -17.73
CA ALA A 441 1.97 -17.60 -17.14
C ALA A 441 2.82 -18.38 -18.15
N ALA A 442 2.45 -18.37 -19.43
CA ALA A 442 3.04 -19.21 -20.47
C ALA A 442 4.58 -19.14 -20.55
N PRO A 443 5.23 -17.95 -20.47
CA PRO A 443 6.69 -17.84 -20.50
C PRO A 443 7.38 -18.43 -19.25
N TYR A 444 6.65 -18.57 -18.14
CA TYR A 444 7.19 -18.94 -16.84
C TYR A 444 6.80 -20.36 -16.41
N MET A 445 6.14 -21.15 -17.26
CA MET A 445 5.60 -22.45 -16.88
C MET A 445 6.63 -23.44 -16.34
N GLU A 446 7.88 -23.42 -16.82
CA GLU A 446 8.93 -24.29 -16.28
C GLU A 446 9.35 -23.86 -14.86
N THR A 447 9.44 -22.56 -14.60
CA THR A 447 9.70 -22.00 -13.27
C THR A 447 8.55 -22.30 -12.31
N LEU A 448 7.30 -22.08 -12.75
CA LEU A 448 6.10 -22.38 -11.97
C LEU A 448 5.99 -23.88 -11.66
N LYS A 449 6.34 -24.74 -12.62
CA LYS A 449 6.42 -26.18 -12.41
C LYS A 449 7.45 -26.54 -11.35
N GLN A 450 8.65 -25.99 -11.43
CA GLN A 450 9.71 -26.22 -10.45
C GLN A 450 9.23 -25.84 -9.03
N TRP A 451 8.64 -24.67 -8.87
CA TRP A 451 8.07 -24.22 -7.59
C TRP A 451 6.96 -25.15 -7.09
N SER A 452 6.07 -25.62 -7.98
CA SER A 452 5.02 -26.58 -7.60
C SER A 452 5.58 -27.94 -7.17
N GLN A 453 6.69 -28.38 -7.76
CA GLN A 453 7.38 -29.61 -7.37
C GLN A 453 8.01 -29.49 -5.98
N TYR A 454 8.57 -28.32 -5.66
CA TYR A 454 9.03 -28.01 -4.31
C TYR A 454 7.88 -28.12 -3.30
N LEU A 455 6.71 -27.55 -3.61
CA LEU A 455 5.52 -27.64 -2.76
C LEU A 455 5.03 -29.09 -2.57
N ILE A 456 5.07 -29.93 -3.61
CA ILE A 456 4.72 -31.35 -3.50
C ILE A 456 5.68 -32.08 -2.55
N GLN A 457 6.98 -31.75 -2.62
CA GLN A 457 8.00 -32.43 -1.84
C GLN A 457 7.98 -32.01 -0.36
N TYR A 458 7.79 -30.73 -0.08
CA TYR A 458 8.01 -30.16 1.25
C TYR A 458 6.76 -29.51 1.88
N GLY A 459 5.66 -29.36 1.16
CA GLY A 459 4.50 -28.59 1.63
C GLY A 459 3.52 -29.36 2.53
N ALA A 460 3.48 -30.70 2.44
CA ALA A 460 2.54 -31.51 3.24
C ALA A 460 2.82 -31.38 4.75
N ASP A 461 4.10 -31.33 5.10
CA ASP A 461 4.58 -30.93 6.42
C ASP A 461 5.82 -30.05 6.20
N PRO A 462 5.69 -28.71 6.35
CA PRO A 462 6.76 -27.77 6.04
C PRO A 462 8.04 -27.92 6.86
N GLY A 463 8.05 -28.75 7.91
CA GLY A 463 9.21 -28.91 8.78
C GLY A 463 9.57 -27.57 9.42
N GLU A 464 10.84 -27.18 9.36
CA GLU A 464 11.38 -25.95 9.97
C GLU A 464 11.39 -24.75 9.00
N GLN A 465 10.48 -24.67 8.03
CA GLN A 465 10.46 -23.54 7.10
C GLN A 465 9.75 -22.31 7.69
N LEU A 466 10.29 -21.12 7.39
CA LEU A 466 9.67 -19.85 7.70
C LEU A 466 8.40 -19.61 6.87
N CYS A 467 7.53 -18.74 7.38
CA CYS A 467 6.34 -18.21 6.70
C CYS A 467 6.24 -16.71 6.96
N THR A 468 5.31 -16.03 6.29
CA THR A 468 5.08 -14.57 6.46
C THR A 468 4.79 -14.12 7.90
N ASP A 469 4.35 -15.05 8.76
CA ASP A 469 4.11 -14.80 10.18
C ASP A 469 5.37 -15.02 11.07
N ASP A 470 6.57 -14.99 10.49
CA ASP A 470 7.85 -15.15 11.18
C ASP A 470 8.11 -14.06 12.24
N PHE A 471 7.51 -12.88 12.08
CA PHE A 471 7.49 -11.81 13.08
C PHE A 471 6.91 -12.27 14.42
N ALA A 472 6.07 -13.32 14.41
CA ALA A 472 5.56 -13.98 15.61
C ALA A 472 6.49 -15.06 16.19
N GLY A 473 7.68 -15.20 15.61
CA GLY A 473 8.70 -16.19 15.93
C GLY A 473 8.62 -17.44 15.06
N HIS A 474 9.78 -18.10 14.92
CA HIS A 474 9.94 -19.34 14.16
C HIS A 474 8.99 -20.45 14.63
N LEU A 475 8.37 -21.16 13.68
CA LEU A 475 7.37 -22.17 13.96
C LEU A 475 7.42 -23.35 12.99
N ALA A 476 7.89 -24.49 13.50
CA ALA A 476 7.92 -25.73 12.74
C ALA A 476 6.53 -26.35 12.54
N HIS A 477 6.38 -27.12 11.46
CA HIS A 477 5.20 -27.94 11.13
C HIS A 477 3.90 -27.13 11.05
N ASN A 478 3.99 -25.91 10.49
CA ASN A 478 2.89 -24.95 10.39
C ASN A 478 1.75 -25.44 9.49
N VAL A 479 0.55 -25.52 10.07
CA VAL A 479 -0.66 -26.04 9.40
C VAL A 479 -1.16 -25.08 8.32
N ASN A 480 -1.14 -23.76 8.55
CA ASN A 480 -1.60 -22.77 7.57
C ASN A 480 -0.65 -22.67 6.36
N LEU A 481 0.66 -22.80 6.59
CA LEU A 481 1.66 -22.86 5.53
C LEU A 481 1.47 -24.10 4.64
N SER A 482 1.07 -25.23 5.24
CA SER A 482 0.69 -26.43 4.47
C SER A 482 -0.56 -26.20 3.61
N ALA A 483 -1.56 -25.47 4.11
CA ALA A 483 -2.72 -25.07 3.31
C ALA A 483 -2.33 -24.19 2.11
N LYS A 484 -1.38 -23.27 2.29
CA LYS A 484 -0.81 -22.49 1.17
C LYS A 484 -0.15 -23.38 0.11
N ALA A 485 0.61 -24.39 0.53
CA ALA A 485 1.22 -25.33 -0.40
C ALA A 485 0.16 -26.09 -1.23
N ILE A 486 -0.92 -26.54 -0.59
CA ILE A 486 -2.06 -27.18 -1.28
C ILE A 486 -2.62 -26.24 -2.36
N MET A 487 -2.88 -24.99 -1.99
CA MET A 487 -3.45 -24.01 -2.92
C MET A 487 -2.49 -23.62 -4.04
N GLY A 488 -1.16 -23.60 -3.79
CA GLY A 488 -0.16 -23.40 -4.84
C GLY A 488 -0.10 -24.55 -5.84
N ILE A 489 -0.22 -25.81 -5.39
CA ILE A 489 -0.27 -26.98 -6.26
C ILE A 489 -1.54 -26.95 -7.13
N GLU A 490 -2.68 -26.59 -6.54
CA GLU A 490 -3.93 -26.41 -7.26
C GLU A 490 -3.85 -25.27 -8.28
N ALA A 491 -3.25 -24.14 -7.92
CA ALA A 491 -3.02 -23.04 -8.85
C ALA A 491 -2.21 -23.49 -10.08
N TYR A 492 -1.14 -24.27 -9.89
CA TYR A 492 -0.40 -24.86 -11.00
C TYR A 492 -1.26 -25.79 -11.87
N ALA A 493 -2.06 -26.65 -11.26
CA ALA A 493 -2.95 -27.56 -11.99
C ALA A 493 -3.89 -26.80 -12.93
N ARG A 494 -4.46 -25.68 -12.44
CA ARG A 494 -5.36 -24.83 -13.21
C ARG A 494 -4.65 -24.10 -14.35
N LEU A 495 -3.46 -23.54 -14.09
CA LEU A 495 -2.61 -22.92 -15.12
C LEU A 495 -2.27 -23.92 -16.24
N ALA A 496 -1.86 -25.13 -15.88
CA ALA A 496 -1.60 -26.21 -16.84
C ALA A 496 -2.87 -26.53 -17.67
N GLY A 497 -4.04 -26.60 -17.02
CA GLY A 497 -5.33 -26.82 -17.67
C GLY A 497 -5.69 -25.73 -18.68
N ARG A 498 -5.49 -24.46 -18.32
CA ARG A 498 -5.72 -23.29 -19.19
C ARG A 498 -4.84 -23.28 -20.43
N LEU A 499 -3.63 -23.83 -20.33
CA LEU A 499 -2.72 -24.05 -21.47
C LEU A 499 -2.99 -25.35 -22.25
N GLY A 500 -4.10 -26.04 -21.96
CA GLY A 500 -4.49 -27.28 -22.63
C GLY A 500 -3.70 -28.52 -22.19
N ARG A 501 -2.86 -28.43 -21.14
CA ARG A 501 -2.07 -29.55 -20.60
C ARG A 501 -2.90 -30.42 -19.65
N LYS A 502 -4.01 -30.99 -20.17
CA LYS A 502 -5.05 -31.66 -19.37
C LYS A 502 -4.53 -32.77 -18.45
N ALA A 503 -3.65 -33.65 -18.94
CA ALA A 503 -3.12 -34.75 -18.13
C ALA A 503 -2.27 -34.24 -16.95
N GLU A 504 -1.50 -33.17 -17.16
CA GLU A 504 -0.71 -32.52 -16.11
C GLU A 504 -1.63 -31.82 -15.10
N ALA A 505 -2.67 -31.13 -15.58
CA ALA A 505 -3.68 -30.53 -14.71
C ALA A 505 -4.37 -31.56 -13.79
N GLU A 506 -4.83 -32.68 -14.36
CA GLU A 506 -5.46 -33.77 -13.60
C GLU A 506 -4.52 -34.38 -12.57
N GLU A 507 -3.24 -34.56 -12.93
CA GLU A 507 -2.22 -35.08 -12.01
C GLU A 507 -2.00 -34.15 -10.80
N TYR A 508 -1.81 -32.85 -11.04
CA TYR A 508 -1.52 -31.90 -9.97
C TYR A 508 -2.76 -31.61 -9.11
N HIS A 509 -3.95 -31.52 -9.70
CA HIS A 509 -5.21 -31.41 -8.95
C HIS A 509 -5.39 -32.62 -8.01
N LYS A 510 -5.11 -33.83 -8.51
CA LYS A 510 -5.17 -35.04 -7.69
C LYS A 510 -4.20 -34.98 -6.50
N LYS A 511 -2.96 -34.50 -6.70
CA LYS A 511 -1.99 -34.31 -5.61
C LYS A 511 -2.48 -33.30 -4.57
N ALA A 512 -3.02 -32.16 -5.01
CA ALA A 512 -3.59 -31.16 -4.11
C ALA A 512 -4.74 -31.76 -3.27
N ARG A 513 -5.65 -32.50 -3.91
CA ARG A 513 -6.78 -33.18 -3.25
C ARG A 513 -6.32 -34.24 -2.23
N GLU A 514 -5.35 -35.07 -2.58
CA GLU A 514 -4.79 -36.07 -1.66
C GLU A 514 -4.12 -35.40 -0.44
N MET A 515 -3.40 -34.30 -0.67
CA MET A 515 -2.76 -33.52 0.39
C MET A 515 -3.76 -32.79 1.28
N ALA A 516 -4.85 -32.24 0.73
CA ALA A 516 -5.94 -31.62 1.50
C ALA A 516 -6.66 -32.63 2.41
N ALA A 517 -6.98 -33.82 1.88
CA ALA A 517 -7.62 -34.88 2.66
C ALA A 517 -6.73 -35.43 3.79
N ASP A 518 -5.40 -35.38 3.64
CA ASP A 518 -4.45 -35.70 4.71
C ASP A 518 -4.30 -34.55 5.71
N TRP A 519 -4.23 -33.31 5.22
CA TRP A 519 -4.18 -32.08 6.03
C TRP A 519 -5.34 -32.03 7.01
N GLU A 520 -6.58 -32.25 6.55
CA GLU A 520 -7.77 -32.20 7.39
C GLU A 520 -7.69 -33.19 8.56
N LYS A 521 -7.17 -34.40 8.31
CA LYS A 521 -7.02 -35.44 9.34
C LYS A 521 -5.94 -35.10 10.36
N ARG A 522 -4.78 -34.62 9.91
CA ARG A 522 -3.63 -34.33 10.79
C ARG A 522 -3.77 -33.04 11.57
N ALA A 523 -4.48 -32.06 11.01
CA ALA A 523 -4.67 -30.76 11.63
C ALA A 523 -5.86 -30.72 12.60
N ALA A 524 -6.77 -31.68 12.56
CA ALA A 524 -7.98 -31.68 13.39
C ALA A 524 -7.68 -31.57 14.90
N ALA A 525 -8.29 -30.57 15.55
CA ALA A 525 -8.23 -30.33 16.99
C ALA A 525 -9.61 -30.42 17.67
N GLY A 526 -10.62 -30.95 16.96
CA GLY A 526 -11.99 -31.09 17.44
C GLY A 526 -12.91 -30.03 16.86
N ASP A 527 -13.00 -28.87 17.52
CA ASP A 527 -13.83 -27.73 17.11
C ASP A 527 -13.09 -26.68 16.26
N HIS A 528 -11.81 -26.94 15.96
CA HIS A 528 -10.94 -26.13 15.11
C HIS A 528 -9.79 -27.00 14.55
N TYR A 529 -8.87 -26.39 13.80
CA TYR A 529 -7.65 -26.97 13.28
C TYR A 529 -6.42 -26.32 13.91
N ALA A 530 -5.44 -27.16 14.25
CA ALA A 530 -4.26 -26.78 14.99
C ALA A 530 -3.42 -25.69 14.29
N LEU A 531 -2.61 -24.96 15.05
CA LEU A 531 -1.54 -24.11 14.49
C LEU A 531 -0.38 -24.97 13.98
N VAL A 532 -0.03 -26.02 14.74
CA VAL A 532 1.08 -26.93 14.48
C VAL A 532 0.55 -28.37 14.40
N PHE A 533 0.97 -29.14 13.40
CA PHE A 533 0.59 -30.55 13.31
C PHE A 533 0.95 -31.32 14.60
N GLY A 534 0.01 -32.12 15.10
CA GLY A 534 0.19 -32.89 16.33
C GLY A 534 0.08 -32.10 17.65
N ARG A 535 -0.28 -30.81 17.62
CA ARG A 535 -0.54 -29.98 18.81
C ARG A 535 -1.99 -29.48 18.86
N PRO A 536 -2.96 -30.33 19.27
CA PRO A 536 -4.39 -30.01 19.21
C PRO A 536 -4.84 -28.94 20.22
N ASP A 537 -3.97 -28.44 21.09
CA ASP A 537 -4.21 -27.34 22.03
C ASP A 537 -3.91 -25.95 21.44
N THR A 538 -3.44 -25.90 20.19
CA THR A 538 -3.04 -24.67 19.48
C THR A 538 -4.01 -24.34 18.35
N TRP A 539 -4.05 -23.09 17.88
CA TRP A 539 -4.90 -22.67 16.74
C TRP A 539 -4.32 -21.44 16.04
N SER A 540 -4.74 -21.19 14.80
CA SER A 540 -4.39 -19.99 14.02
C SER A 540 -5.40 -19.67 12.94
N LEU A 541 -5.40 -18.44 12.45
CA LEU A 541 -6.16 -18.05 11.27
C LEU A 541 -5.67 -18.84 10.05
N LYS A 542 -6.60 -19.50 9.34
CA LYS A 542 -6.35 -20.30 8.13
C LYS A 542 -6.73 -19.53 6.88
N TYR A 543 -6.24 -18.29 6.79
CA TYR A 543 -6.58 -17.34 5.73
C TYR A 543 -6.24 -17.86 4.32
N ASN A 544 -5.29 -18.79 4.16
CA ASN A 544 -4.95 -19.35 2.85
C ASN A 544 -6.05 -20.24 2.25
N LEU A 545 -6.98 -20.75 3.07
CA LEU A 545 -8.13 -21.54 2.59
C LEU A 545 -9.07 -20.73 1.71
N VAL A 546 -9.01 -19.40 1.77
CA VAL A 546 -9.85 -18.49 0.96
C VAL A 546 -9.75 -18.78 -0.54
N TRP A 547 -8.59 -19.24 -1.00
CA TRP A 547 -8.36 -19.52 -2.41
C TRP A 547 -9.07 -20.79 -2.90
N ASP A 548 -9.41 -21.73 -2.01
CA ASP A 548 -10.23 -22.89 -2.39
C ASP A 548 -11.63 -22.44 -2.84
N LYS A 549 -12.19 -21.45 -2.12
CA LYS A 549 -13.45 -20.79 -2.47
C LYS A 549 -13.32 -19.97 -3.75
N ILE A 550 -12.29 -19.14 -3.89
CA ILE A 550 -12.09 -18.31 -5.08
C ILE A 550 -11.88 -19.15 -6.34
N PHE A 551 -11.10 -20.23 -6.26
CA PHE A 551 -10.85 -21.10 -7.40
C PHE A 551 -12.01 -22.07 -7.68
N GLY A 552 -12.91 -22.29 -6.71
CA GLY A 552 -13.97 -23.29 -6.81
C GLY A 552 -13.39 -24.70 -6.98
N SER A 553 -12.34 -25.01 -6.20
CA SER A 553 -11.55 -26.24 -6.37
C SER A 553 -12.10 -27.42 -5.56
N ASP A 554 -13.00 -27.16 -4.61
CA ASP A 554 -13.64 -28.14 -3.74
C ASP A 554 -12.64 -29.11 -3.08
N LEU A 555 -11.49 -28.58 -2.64
CA LEU A 555 -10.45 -29.35 -1.95
C LEU A 555 -10.78 -29.55 -0.47
N PHE A 556 -11.45 -28.57 0.15
CA PHE A 556 -11.86 -28.61 1.55
C PHE A 556 -13.39 -28.59 1.67
N PRO A 557 -14.00 -29.47 2.49
CA PRO A 557 -15.44 -29.44 2.72
C PRO A 557 -15.87 -28.20 3.50
N ASP A 558 -17.13 -27.76 3.32
CA ASP A 558 -17.70 -26.58 4.00
C ASP A 558 -17.54 -26.60 5.53
N GLU A 559 -17.60 -27.79 6.14
CA GLU A 559 -17.41 -28.00 7.58
C GLU A 559 -16.05 -27.51 8.09
N VAL A 560 -15.00 -27.51 7.26
CA VAL A 560 -13.68 -26.96 7.62
C VAL A 560 -13.80 -25.46 7.92
N PHE A 561 -14.44 -24.73 7.02
CA PHE A 561 -14.61 -23.27 7.12
C PHE A 561 -15.53 -22.91 8.29
N GLU A 562 -16.66 -23.63 8.44
CA GLU A 562 -17.62 -23.41 9.52
C GLU A 562 -16.96 -23.57 10.90
N LYS A 563 -16.14 -24.62 11.10
CA LYS A 563 -15.39 -24.84 12.35
C LYS A 563 -14.42 -23.71 12.66
N GLU A 564 -13.57 -23.36 11.70
CA GLU A 564 -12.58 -22.30 11.87
C GLU A 564 -13.25 -20.95 12.20
N LEU A 565 -14.27 -20.55 11.44
CA LEU A 565 -14.95 -19.27 11.66
C LEU A 565 -15.70 -19.23 12.99
N ALA A 566 -16.38 -20.31 13.38
CA ALA A 566 -17.02 -20.40 14.69
C ALA A 566 -16.00 -20.28 15.83
N TRP A 567 -14.81 -20.87 15.66
CA TRP A 567 -13.72 -20.74 16.61
C TRP A 567 -13.18 -19.30 16.67
N TYR A 568 -12.97 -18.65 15.53
CA TYR A 568 -12.47 -17.27 15.48
C TYR A 568 -13.41 -16.29 16.17
N VAL A 569 -14.71 -16.39 15.90
CA VAL A 569 -15.75 -15.57 16.56
C VAL A 569 -15.71 -15.73 18.08
N LYS A 570 -15.45 -16.94 18.59
CA LYS A 570 -15.31 -17.20 20.03
C LYS A 570 -14.02 -16.60 20.62
N LYS A 571 -13.01 -16.34 19.78
CA LYS A 571 -11.69 -15.81 20.18
C LYS A 571 -11.53 -14.32 19.90
N THR A 572 -12.50 -13.69 19.25
CA THR A 572 -12.51 -12.24 19.01
C THR A 572 -12.45 -11.44 20.31
N ASN A 573 -11.43 -10.60 20.43
CA ASN A 573 -11.26 -9.59 21.46
C ASN A 573 -11.84 -8.24 20.99
N GLU A 574 -11.65 -7.17 21.78
CA GLU A 574 -12.19 -5.83 21.52
C GLU A 574 -11.85 -5.28 20.13
N TYR A 575 -10.63 -5.50 19.67
CA TYR A 575 -10.10 -4.93 18.43
C TYR A 575 -9.86 -5.95 17.31
N GLY A 576 -10.15 -7.24 17.53
CA GLY A 576 -9.95 -8.27 16.51
C GLY A 576 -9.80 -9.67 17.08
N VAL A 577 -9.69 -10.65 16.20
CA VAL A 577 -9.30 -12.02 16.58
C VAL A 577 -7.77 -12.13 16.54
N PRO A 578 -7.12 -12.71 17.57
CA PRO A 578 -5.68 -12.98 17.53
C PRO A 578 -5.28 -13.80 16.31
N LEU A 579 -4.06 -13.58 15.80
CA LEU A 579 -3.54 -14.32 14.65
C LEU A 579 -3.47 -15.83 14.95
N ASP A 580 -3.03 -16.17 16.16
CA ASP A 580 -2.90 -17.54 16.63
C ASP A 580 -2.86 -17.63 18.17
N SER A 581 -2.79 -18.85 18.69
CA SER A 581 -2.78 -19.13 20.14
C SER A 581 -1.54 -18.65 20.91
N ARG A 582 -0.50 -18.12 20.27
CA ARG A 582 0.77 -17.74 20.94
C ARG A 582 0.69 -16.37 21.61
N ARG A 583 -0.09 -15.44 21.05
CA ARG A 583 -0.14 -14.02 21.44
C ARG A 583 -1.51 -13.41 21.13
N ASP A 584 -1.80 -12.27 21.73
CA ASP A 584 -3.06 -11.55 21.53
C ASP A 584 -3.01 -10.50 20.41
N TYR A 585 -1.91 -10.36 19.67
CA TYR A 585 -1.86 -9.51 18.47
C TYR A 585 -2.41 -10.22 17.24
N THR A 586 -2.66 -9.45 16.18
CA THR A 586 -3.23 -9.95 14.93
C THR A 586 -2.67 -9.27 13.68
N LYS A 587 -3.17 -9.69 12.51
CA LYS A 587 -3.06 -9.00 11.23
C LYS A 587 -4.43 -8.63 10.66
N SER A 588 -4.68 -7.35 10.38
CA SER A 588 -6.01 -6.88 9.92
C SER A 588 -6.46 -7.56 8.63
N ASP A 589 -5.58 -7.68 7.65
CA ASP A 589 -5.83 -8.33 6.37
C ASP A 589 -6.22 -9.80 6.53
N TRP A 590 -5.51 -10.57 7.36
CA TRP A 590 -5.83 -11.97 7.61
C TRP A 590 -7.19 -12.19 8.27
N ILE A 591 -7.64 -11.27 9.12
CA ILE A 591 -9.01 -11.28 9.65
C ILE A 591 -10.02 -11.13 8.50
N LEU A 592 -9.80 -10.16 7.60
CA LEU A 592 -10.72 -9.89 6.49
C LEU A 592 -10.73 -11.01 5.45
N TRP A 593 -9.62 -11.71 5.26
CA TRP A 593 -9.55 -12.91 4.42
C TRP A 593 -10.38 -14.06 5.02
N CYS A 594 -10.32 -14.23 6.34
CA CYS A 594 -11.17 -15.20 7.04
C CYS A 594 -12.65 -14.79 6.96
N ALA A 595 -12.98 -13.52 7.22
CA ALA A 595 -14.34 -13.01 7.14
C ALA A 595 -14.97 -13.20 5.75
N ALA A 596 -14.18 -13.10 4.68
CA ALA A 596 -14.64 -13.35 3.31
C ALA A 596 -15.11 -14.80 3.07
N MET A 597 -14.73 -15.76 3.91
CA MET A 597 -15.16 -17.15 3.80
C MET A 597 -16.48 -17.43 4.55
N ALA A 598 -17.05 -16.46 5.27
CA ALA A 598 -18.29 -16.64 6.01
C ALA A 598 -19.49 -16.87 5.08
N GLN A 599 -20.35 -17.81 5.44
CA GLN A 599 -21.58 -18.13 4.69
C GLN A 599 -22.71 -17.14 4.98
N ASP A 600 -22.62 -16.40 6.09
CA ASP A 600 -23.63 -15.47 6.55
C ASP A 600 -23.00 -14.15 7.02
N LYS A 601 -23.79 -13.08 6.92
CA LYS A 601 -23.35 -11.72 7.23
C LYS A 601 -23.05 -11.52 8.72
N GLU A 602 -23.76 -12.21 9.61
CA GLU A 602 -23.57 -12.05 11.06
C GLU A 602 -22.20 -12.57 11.49
N THR A 603 -21.77 -13.71 10.95
CA THR A 603 -20.43 -14.25 11.19
C THR A 603 -19.34 -13.34 10.62
N ALA A 604 -19.53 -12.82 9.40
CA ALA A 604 -18.58 -11.86 8.81
C ALA A 604 -18.45 -10.58 9.65
N GLU A 605 -19.57 -9.97 10.07
CA GLU A 605 -19.61 -8.76 10.88
C GLU A 605 -18.88 -8.94 12.22
N LYS A 606 -19.02 -10.10 12.89
CA LYS A 606 -18.30 -10.40 14.13
C LYS A 606 -16.78 -10.42 13.99
N LEU A 607 -16.25 -10.57 12.78
CA LEU A 607 -14.81 -10.50 12.49
C LEU A 607 -14.40 -9.11 11.96
N ILE A 608 -15.27 -8.46 11.18
CA ILE A 608 -15.00 -7.15 10.55
C ILE A 608 -15.10 -5.99 11.54
N CYS A 609 -16.20 -5.90 12.29
CA CYS A 609 -16.51 -4.75 13.15
C CYS A 609 -15.38 -4.42 14.16
N PRO A 610 -14.72 -5.40 14.81
CA PRO A 610 -13.59 -5.11 15.70
C PRO A 610 -12.40 -4.40 15.01
N VAL A 611 -12.15 -4.69 13.73
CA VAL A 611 -11.08 -4.04 12.96
C VAL A 611 -11.43 -2.58 12.67
N ALA A 612 -12.70 -2.27 12.37
CA ALA A 612 -13.16 -0.89 12.24
C ALA A 612 -13.07 -0.16 13.58
N HIS A 613 -13.44 -0.84 14.67
CA HIS A 613 -13.32 -0.32 16.03
C HIS A 613 -11.87 0.06 16.37
N TYR A 614 -10.89 -0.77 15.98
CA TYR A 614 -9.46 -0.48 16.13
C TYR A 614 -9.06 0.81 15.41
N LEU A 615 -9.41 0.94 14.14
CA LEU A 615 -9.01 2.07 13.30
C LEU A 615 -9.59 3.41 13.81
N GLU A 616 -10.81 3.38 14.36
CA GLU A 616 -11.48 4.54 14.93
C GLU A 616 -10.91 4.90 16.33
N ASN A 617 -10.66 3.92 17.19
CA ASN A 617 -10.46 4.15 18.62
C ASN A 617 -9.02 3.98 19.12
N THR A 618 -8.10 3.49 18.28
CA THR A 618 -6.70 3.32 18.70
C THR A 618 -6.08 4.63 19.23
N LYS A 619 -5.27 4.47 20.28
CA LYS A 619 -4.44 5.56 20.83
C LYS A 619 -3.18 5.81 20.00
N THR A 620 -2.82 4.86 19.14
CA THR A 620 -1.66 4.97 18.26
C THR A 620 -1.94 5.98 17.16
N ARG A 621 -0.98 6.89 16.91
CA ARG A 621 -1.08 7.92 15.87
C ARG A 621 -0.17 7.66 14.68
N VAL A 622 -0.34 6.50 14.05
CA VAL A 622 0.40 6.06 12.85
C VAL A 622 -0.59 5.68 11.74
N PRO A 623 -0.19 5.71 10.45
CA PRO A 623 -1.02 5.17 9.38
C PRO A 623 -1.43 3.72 9.66
N PHE A 624 -2.63 3.34 9.25
CA PHE A 624 -3.31 2.08 9.61
C PHE A 624 -2.36 0.87 9.60
N SER A 625 -1.94 0.46 10.80
CA SER A 625 -1.02 -0.65 10.95
C SER A 625 -1.75 -1.98 10.74
N ASP A 626 -1.13 -2.90 9.98
CA ASP A 626 -1.65 -4.26 9.85
C ASP A 626 -1.39 -5.09 11.09
N TRP A 627 -0.34 -4.84 11.88
CA TRP A 627 0.01 -5.64 13.07
C TRP A 627 -0.18 -4.88 14.39
N TYR A 628 -1.17 -5.29 15.18
CA TYR A 628 -1.59 -4.63 16.41
C TYR A 628 -2.15 -5.61 17.46
N GLU A 629 -2.18 -5.17 18.72
CA GLU A 629 -2.74 -5.91 19.86
C GLU A 629 -4.27 -5.90 19.83
N THR A 630 -4.92 -7.07 19.85
CA THR A 630 -6.39 -7.17 19.75
C THR A 630 -7.14 -6.81 21.03
N VAL A 631 -6.42 -6.69 22.16
CA VAL A 631 -7.01 -6.31 23.45
C VAL A 631 -6.90 -4.80 23.70
N THR A 632 -5.77 -4.17 23.33
CA THR A 632 -5.52 -2.75 23.64
C THR A 632 -5.64 -1.83 22.42
N GLY A 633 -5.58 -2.38 21.21
CA GLY A 633 -5.54 -1.62 19.97
C GLY A 633 -4.24 -0.84 19.80
N GLU A 634 -3.19 -1.17 20.54
CA GLU A 634 -1.85 -0.59 20.34
C GLU A 634 -1.19 -1.28 19.14
N TYR A 635 -0.61 -0.49 18.22
CA TYR A 635 0.15 -1.09 17.13
C TYR A 635 1.40 -1.79 17.67
N CYS A 636 1.84 -2.83 16.97
CA CYS A 636 3.11 -3.48 17.23
C CYS A 636 4.19 -2.88 16.32
N HIS A 637 4.01 -3.01 15.00
CA HIS A 637 4.87 -2.50 13.93
C HIS A 637 4.03 -2.35 12.64
N PHE A 638 4.66 -2.41 11.46
CA PHE A 638 4.00 -2.56 10.16
C PHE A 638 3.01 -1.43 9.86
N ILE A 639 3.53 -0.22 9.72
CA ILE A 639 2.76 0.99 9.41
C ILE A 639 2.85 1.30 7.91
N ALA A 640 1.79 1.86 7.33
CA ALA A 640 1.75 2.27 5.92
C ALA A 640 2.08 1.17 4.89
N ARG A 641 1.87 -0.12 5.19
CA ARG A 641 2.17 -1.22 4.27
C ARG A 641 1.10 -1.40 3.19
N SER A 642 1.53 -1.91 2.03
CA SER A 642 0.66 -2.31 0.91
C SER A 642 -0.28 -3.46 1.27
N VAL A 643 0.04 -4.24 2.30
CA VAL A 643 -0.76 -5.34 2.88
C VAL A 643 -2.22 -4.94 3.12
N GLN A 644 -2.49 -3.66 3.43
CA GLN A 644 -3.86 -3.17 3.62
C GLN A 644 -4.74 -3.28 2.36
N GLY A 645 -4.16 -3.54 1.18
CA GLY A 645 -4.91 -3.96 -0.01
C GLY A 645 -5.64 -5.31 0.18
N GLY A 646 -5.22 -6.11 1.14
CA GLY A 646 -5.85 -7.38 1.53
C GLY A 646 -7.19 -7.24 2.20
N LEU A 647 -7.48 -6.07 2.76
CA LEU A 647 -8.78 -5.77 3.36
C LEU A 647 -9.92 -5.85 2.35
N PHE A 648 -9.63 -5.78 1.06
CA PHE A 648 -10.61 -5.86 -0.03
C PHE A 648 -11.01 -7.30 -0.39
N MET A 649 -10.50 -8.32 0.32
CA MET A 649 -10.81 -9.71 0.06
C MET A 649 -12.33 -10.03 0.05
N PRO A 650 -13.17 -9.52 0.97
CA PRO A 650 -14.62 -9.73 0.87
C PRO A 650 -15.25 -9.20 -0.42
N MET A 651 -14.80 -8.05 -0.94
CA MET A 651 -15.26 -7.53 -2.24
C MET A 651 -14.77 -8.38 -3.41
N LEU A 652 -13.52 -8.84 -3.35
CA LEU A 652 -12.97 -9.72 -4.37
C LEU A 652 -13.75 -11.03 -4.41
N MET A 653 -14.06 -11.59 -3.24
CA MET A 653 -14.88 -12.79 -3.09
C MET A 653 -16.26 -12.62 -3.71
N GLU A 654 -16.96 -11.52 -3.40
CA GLU A 654 -18.27 -11.22 -3.99
C GLU A 654 -18.20 -11.15 -5.52
N ARG A 655 -17.13 -10.58 -6.09
CA ARG A 655 -16.93 -10.50 -7.56
C ARG A 655 -16.88 -11.89 -8.22
N PHE A 656 -16.32 -12.89 -7.55
CA PHE A 656 -16.24 -14.26 -8.08
C PHE A 656 -17.54 -15.06 -7.90
N PHE A 657 -18.36 -14.75 -6.89
CA PHE A 657 -19.63 -15.44 -6.64
C PHE A 657 -20.87 -14.76 -7.25
N SER A 658 -20.75 -13.51 -7.69
CA SER A 658 -21.85 -12.76 -8.35
C SER A 658 -21.84 -12.87 -9.87
N GLY A 659 -20.94 -13.69 -10.44
CA GLY A 659 -20.71 -13.87 -11.88
C GLY A 659 -21.47 -15.04 -12.51
#